data_AF-A0A8J7X5T1-F1
#
_entry.id   AF-A0A8J7X5T1-F1
#
_cell.length_a   1.000
_cell.length_b   1.000
_cell.length_c   1.000
_cell.angle_alpha   90.00
_cell.angle_beta   90.00
_cell.angle_gamma   90.00
#
_symmetry.space_group_name_H-M   'P 1'
#
loop_
_entity.id
_entity.type
_entity.pdbx_description
1 polymer ?
#
loop_
_entity_poly.entity_id
_entity_poly.type
_entity_poly.pdbx_seq_one_letter_code
_entity_poly.pdbx_strand_id
1 'polypeptide(L)'
;MTKKILLLLLLASTAAALPNPAAVYCTDLGYSYENSNCVFPDGSSCDGWAFFRGICGQEYSYCSLQGHSMATESVDMGSYSTESQACISESGQRIQPPTYQSAQGNSPTKAQRLQGNSPAAEQGTPGNSVATGTCSIKTSNSSLPESFDWRNISNRSYINPVKDQGQCGSCYGFSATAAAEGAYNIALNLSDENRAEFSESFLIWCLSDLPQYKYHFDGCYGSDYDYFELFALTSHGTILGEQFPYTIYDPGACSYWENPRAKFSSRHRIPCGDTEAMKAAIMTYGTIDVAVDVEDAFYYYVDGIYTDTNTSCPETPCYYTFSNHAIALVGWGNDSEYGEYWILRNSWGPFWGEDGYMRIASTAATVACSSTYLEFSPIDINSMECNDGSGWDSCSTSATIEQVRANCTSNSLGAIDSATFTLSNQTHAIFTGPGILDSGYWTQDNDDLSIPEGTELSLSVTCTESHGVQETLSSNWTATVAEQTTTTTTTIPSSTEPLCHSCSDCSAKLNGSHLVVTLTADIRNHSGSCIEFGANDVELDCQNHLIDGTGSGHGVQTFDLDSNTIRNCIITGFEDGIYLAYSSNSTLANNTPGSNIHGIQLWYSHDNYIANNTAESNTLYGISLSYSHRNAMASNDLNSNGWYSILLMESNNNSLSLNSMDSNTHEGMFLYAAFNNSIQENRACSNELLGFNIQAFSEYLEGADETPSENFGHNNTCDSTYNWNDSSTVTGCRYSCLGTTSTVPLLKGDSDGDGTVSDLELLDYIDLWTAGEVSDLDLLAAIDNWAF
;
A
#
# COMPACT_ATOMS: atom_id res chain seq x y z
N MET A 1 52.67 -0.60 -41.77
CA MET A 1 53.46 -0.81 -40.53
C MET A 1 52.87 0.15 -39.50
N THR A 2 52.36 -0.24 -38.33
CA THR A 2 52.28 -1.58 -37.69
C THR A 2 51.01 -1.63 -36.80
N LYS A 3 50.60 -2.85 -36.40
CA LYS A 3 49.33 -3.21 -35.73
C LYS A 3 48.92 -2.36 -34.50
N LYS A 4 47.60 -2.16 -34.31
CA LYS A 4 46.93 -1.89 -33.01
C LYS A 4 46.00 -3.06 -32.68
N ILE A 5 46.31 -3.86 -31.66
CA ILE A 5 45.44 -4.85 -30.99
C ILE A 5 45.90 -4.97 -29.52
N LEU A 6 44.95 -5.02 -28.58
CA LEU A 6 45.05 -5.35 -27.13
C LEU A 6 46.21 -4.77 -26.29
N LEU A 7 45.87 -4.00 -25.24
CA LEU A 7 45.93 -4.50 -23.86
C LEU A 7 45.24 -3.51 -22.90
N LEU A 8 44.19 -3.94 -22.20
CA LEU A 8 43.71 -3.30 -20.97
C LEU A 8 43.52 -4.40 -19.92
N LEU A 9 44.42 -4.46 -18.94
CA LEU A 9 44.29 -5.31 -17.75
C LEU A 9 45.22 -4.76 -16.65
N LEU A 10 44.77 -4.90 -15.41
CA LEU A 10 45.55 -4.74 -14.17
C LEU A 10 46.07 -3.32 -13.84
N LEU A 11 45.17 -2.48 -13.36
CA LEU A 11 45.30 -1.97 -11.99
C LEU A 11 43.99 -2.21 -11.25
N ALA A 12 43.77 -3.48 -10.92
CA ALA A 12 42.92 -3.82 -9.80
C ALA A 12 43.63 -3.33 -8.52
N SER A 13 42.87 -2.83 -7.56
CA SER A 13 43.34 -2.12 -6.37
C SER A 13 42.47 -2.58 -5.20
N THR A 14 42.99 -3.02 -4.02
CA THR A 14 42.44 -3.74 -2.79
C THR A 14 41.59 -3.01 -1.71
N ALA A 15 40.34 -3.43 -1.45
CA ALA A 15 39.49 -2.85 -0.41
C ALA A 15 39.81 -3.49 0.93
N ALA A 16 39.79 -2.69 2.00
CA ALA A 16 39.77 -3.25 3.34
C ALA A 16 38.38 -3.87 3.55
N ALA A 17 38.27 -5.20 3.43
CA ALA A 17 37.10 -5.92 3.89
C ALA A 17 36.91 -5.60 5.39
N LEU A 18 35.66 -5.28 5.78
CA LEU A 18 35.31 -5.12 7.18
C LEU A 18 35.70 -6.41 7.92
N PRO A 19 36.52 -6.35 8.98
CA PRO A 19 37.02 -7.56 9.63
C PRO A 19 35.84 -8.30 10.27
N ASN A 20 35.71 -9.60 10.00
CA ASN A 20 34.62 -10.45 10.49
C ASN A 20 34.44 -10.27 12.01
N PRO A 21 33.33 -9.67 12.50
CA PRO A 21 33.13 -9.36 13.91
C PRO A 21 33.26 -10.57 14.85
N ALA A 22 32.83 -11.75 14.40
CA ALA A 22 32.96 -12.98 15.16
C ALA A 22 34.41 -13.47 15.28
N ALA A 23 35.20 -13.31 14.21
CA ALA A 23 36.63 -13.62 14.24
C ALA A 23 37.38 -12.64 15.16
N VAL A 24 37.08 -11.34 15.06
CA VAL A 24 37.66 -10.30 15.92
C VAL A 24 37.33 -10.58 17.39
N TYR A 25 36.07 -10.89 17.72
CA TYR A 25 35.65 -11.22 19.08
C TYR A 25 36.38 -12.45 19.64
N CYS A 26 36.51 -13.52 18.84
CA CYS A 26 37.30 -14.69 19.23
C CYS A 26 38.76 -14.32 19.56
N THR A 27 39.42 -13.54 18.69
CA THR A 27 40.83 -13.18 18.88
C THR A 27 41.04 -12.15 19.98
N ASP A 28 40.10 -11.23 20.20
CA ASP A 28 40.16 -10.21 21.25
C ASP A 28 40.00 -10.82 22.66
N LEU A 29 39.33 -11.97 22.77
CA LEU A 29 39.32 -12.81 23.98
C LEU A 29 40.59 -13.67 24.15
N GLY A 30 41.52 -13.61 23.20
CA GLY A 30 42.81 -14.32 23.24
C GLY A 30 42.77 -15.75 22.69
N TYR A 31 41.74 -16.11 21.91
CA TYR A 31 41.56 -17.43 21.31
C TYR A 31 42.02 -17.48 19.85
N SER A 32 42.25 -18.68 19.34
CA SER A 32 42.65 -18.90 17.94
C SER A 32 41.43 -19.11 17.04
N TYR A 33 41.38 -18.41 15.91
CA TYR A 33 40.30 -18.52 14.93
C TYR A 33 40.78 -19.26 13.67
N GLU A 34 40.23 -20.44 13.40
CA GLU A 34 40.66 -21.32 12.30
C GLU A 34 39.45 -21.97 11.61
N ASN A 35 39.42 -21.97 10.27
CA ASN A 35 38.35 -22.56 9.46
C ASN A 35 36.92 -22.15 9.93
N SER A 36 36.70 -20.84 10.07
CA SER A 36 35.46 -20.23 10.60
C SER A 36 35.10 -20.55 12.06
N ASN A 37 35.90 -21.33 12.78
CA ASN A 37 35.66 -21.71 14.17
C ASN A 37 36.57 -20.92 15.14
N CYS A 38 36.03 -20.55 16.30
CA CYS A 38 36.81 -20.15 17.46
C CYS A 38 37.27 -21.39 18.24
N VAL A 39 38.57 -21.50 18.51
CA VAL A 39 39.20 -22.63 19.20
C VAL A 39 39.70 -22.19 20.58
N PHE A 40 39.17 -22.83 21.62
CA PHE A 40 39.36 -22.46 23.02
C PHE A 40 40.62 -23.12 23.63
N PRO A 41 41.12 -22.63 24.79
CA PRO A 41 42.41 -23.06 25.35
C PRO A 41 42.49 -24.53 25.81
N ASP A 42 41.36 -25.22 25.94
CA ASP A 42 41.30 -26.65 26.26
C ASP A 42 41.38 -27.55 25.00
N GLY A 43 41.34 -26.96 23.81
CA GLY A 43 41.33 -27.64 22.52
C GLY A 43 39.93 -27.93 21.96
N SER A 44 38.86 -27.53 22.65
CA SER A 44 37.51 -27.53 22.08
C SER A 44 37.32 -26.33 21.12
N SER A 45 36.32 -26.39 20.25
CA SER A 45 36.03 -25.30 19.30
C SER A 45 34.54 -25.19 19.01
N CYS A 46 34.13 -24.04 18.49
CA CYS A 46 32.79 -23.82 17.95
C CYS A 46 32.81 -22.84 16.78
N ASP A 47 31.79 -22.88 15.92
CA ASP A 47 31.58 -21.86 14.88
C ASP A 47 31.68 -20.45 15.46
N GLY A 48 32.40 -19.58 14.74
CA GLY A 48 32.73 -18.24 15.17
C GLY A 48 31.50 -17.40 15.47
N TRP A 49 30.51 -17.45 14.58
CA TRP A 49 29.29 -16.67 14.74
C TRP A 49 28.43 -17.27 15.85
N ALA A 50 28.30 -18.59 15.96
CA ALA A 50 27.63 -19.22 17.08
C ALA A 50 28.26 -18.85 18.44
N PHE A 51 29.59 -18.75 18.52
CA PHE A 51 30.30 -18.28 19.72
C PHE A 51 30.06 -16.79 19.99
N PHE A 52 30.13 -15.94 18.95
CA PHE A 52 29.81 -14.50 19.03
C PHE A 52 28.36 -14.23 19.50
N ARG A 53 27.44 -15.12 19.17
CA ARG A 53 26.02 -15.07 19.58
C ARG A 53 25.71 -15.79 20.89
N GLY A 54 26.72 -16.43 21.50
CA GLY A 54 26.58 -17.15 22.77
C GLY A 54 25.78 -18.45 22.69
N ILE A 55 25.58 -18.99 21.49
CA ILE A 55 24.89 -20.26 21.22
C ILE A 55 25.75 -21.45 21.69
N CYS A 56 27.07 -21.28 21.74
CA CYS A 56 28.04 -22.28 22.18
C CYS A 56 29.25 -21.62 22.85
N GLY A 57 30.13 -22.44 23.45
CA GLY A 57 31.35 -21.97 24.10
C GLY A 57 31.09 -21.01 25.26
N GLN A 58 29.91 -21.11 25.90
CA GLN A 58 29.39 -20.09 26.80
C GLN A 58 30.37 -19.71 27.92
N GLU A 59 31.04 -20.70 28.50
CA GLU A 59 32.01 -20.56 29.58
C GLU A 59 33.32 -19.84 29.18
N TYR A 60 33.58 -19.69 27.87
CA TYR A 60 34.70 -18.94 27.31
C TYR A 60 34.31 -17.52 26.83
N SER A 61 33.03 -17.16 26.88
CA SER A 61 32.53 -15.84 26.46
C SER A 61 33.13 -14.68 27.28
N TYR A 62 33.12 -13.47 26.71
CA TYR A 62 33.46 -12.24 27.45
C TYR A 62 32.66 -12.15 28.76
N CYS A 63 31.35 -12.41 28.70
CA CYS A 63 30.45 -12.31 29.83
C CYS A 63 30.84 -13.26 30.97
N SER A 64 31.04 -14.55 30.67
CA SER A 64 31.41 -15.54 31.70
C SER A 64 32.81 -15.28 32.26
N LEU A 65 33.76 -14.83 31.43
CA LEU A 65 35.10 -14.41 31.89
C LEU A 65 35.04 -13.18 32.82
N GLN A 66 34.09 -12.26 32.64
CA GLN A 66 33.87 -11.12 33.54
C GLN A 66 32.97 -11.45 34.75
N GLY A 67 32.52 -12.70 34.91
CA GLY A 67 31.62 -13.10 36.00
C GLY A 67 30.21 -12.56 35.84
N HIS A 68 29.73 -12.45 34.61
CA HIS A 68 28.40 -11.96 34.25
C HIS A 68 27.55 -13.07 33.62
N SER A 69 26.25 -13.03 33.89
CA SER A 69 25.27 -13.90 33.24
C SER A 69 25.09 -13.51 31.77
N MET A 70 24.48 -14.39 30.99
CA MET A 70 24.35 -14.20 29.54
C MET A 70 22.92 -14.31 29.06
N ALA A 71 22.60 -13.49 28.07
CA ALA A 71 21.45 -13.66 27.21
C ALA A 71 21.92 -13.70 25.74
N THR A 72 21.27 -14.53 24.92
CA THR A 72 21.27 -14.37 23.47
C THR A 72 20.11 -13.46 23.13
N GLU A 73 20.38 -12.39 22.38
CA GLU A 73 19.40 -11.38 22.03
C GLU A 73 19.22 -11.39 20.52
N SER A 74 18.04 -11.79 20.06
CA SER A 74 17.65 -11.63 18.67
C SER A 74 17.26 -10.18 18.44
N VAL A 75 18.10 -9.45 17.71
CA VAL A 75 17.83 -8.10 17.24
C VAL A 75 17.14 -8.24 15.90
N ASP A 76 15.82 -8.06 15.90
CA ASP A 76 15.03 -8.01 14.69
C ASP A 76 15.43 -6.78 13.85
N MET A 77 15.70 -6.99 12.57
CA MET A 77 16.06 -5.93 11.61
C MET A 77 15.15 -5.97 10.36
N GLY A 78 13.93 -6.48 10.52
CA GLY A 78 12.91 -6.53 9.46
C GLY A 78 12.94 -7.86 8.71
N SER A 79 13.50 -7.89 7.50
CA SER A 79 13.48 -9.09 6.64
C SER A 79 14.34 -10.26 7.15
N TYR A 80 15.15 -10.05 8.20
CA TYR A 80 15.76 -11.10 9.02
C TYR A 80 16.18 -10.55 10.38
N SER A 81 16.33 -11.43 11.37
CA SER A 81 16.87 -11.09 12.69
C SER A 81 18.35 -11.45 12.81
N THR A 82 19.09 -10.67 13.61
CA THR A 82 20.48 -10.96 13.98
C THR A 82 20.56 -11.25 15.48
N GLU A 83 20.82 -12.49 15.83
CA GLU A 83 21.15 -12.86 17.20
C GLU A 83 22.53 -12.32 17.61
N SER A 84 22.71 -11.94 18.87
CA SER A 84 23.98 -11.48 19.45
C SER A 84 24.08 -11.78 20.94
N GLN A 85 25.29 -11.84 21.51
CA GLN A 85 25.50 -12.14 22.92
C GLN A 85 25.53 -10.87 23.77
N ALA A 86 24.63 -10.78 24.76
CA ALA A 86 24.61 -9.71 25.75
C ALA A 86 25.04 -10.20 27.14
N CYS A 87 25.95 -9.46 27.77
CA CYS A 87 26.36 -9.73 29.14
C CYS A 87 25.45 -8.98 30.12
N ILE A 88 24.92 -9.69 31.12
CA ILE A 88 24.06 -9.13 32.16
C ILE A 88 24.76 -9.30 33.51
N SER A 89 25.09 -8.19 34.15
CA SER A 89 25.72 -8.18 35.48
C SER A 89 24.77 -8.69 36.57
N GLU A 90 25.29 -9.01 37.76
CA GLU A 90 24.45 -9.41 38.92
C GLU A 90 23.40 -8.36 39.33
N SER A 91 23.55 -7.09 38.90
CA SER A 91 22.57 -6.02 39.12
C SER A 91 21.57 -5.85 37.97
N GLY A 92 21.52 -6.77 37.01
CA GLY A 92 20.63 -6.72 35.85
C GLY A 92 21.04 -5.71 34.78
N GLN A 93 22.25 -5.14 34.85
CA GLN A 93 22.70 -4.14 33.89
C GLN A 93 23.38 -4.81 32.69
N ARG A 94 22.97 -4.41 31.47
CA ARG A 94 23.63 -4.82 30.22
C ARG A 94 25.03 -4.22 30.13
N ILE A 95 26.00 -5.05 29.79
CA ILE A 95 27.39 -4.69 29.52
C ILE A 95 27.69 -5.18 28.09
N GLN A 96 27.96 -4.23 27.20
CA GLN A 96 28.29 -4.55 25.80
C GLN A 96 29.73 -5.07 25.71
N PRO A 97 29.98 -6.18 24.99
CA PRO A 97 31.34 -6.67 24.76
C PRO A 97 32.18 -5.65 23.95
N PRO A 98 33.52 -5.65 24.09
CA PRO A 98 34.38 -4.60 23.51
C PRO A 98 34.26 -4.42 22.00
N THR A 99 33.95 -5.49 21.27
CA THR A 99 33.89 -5.50 19.80
C THR A 99 32.63 -4.84 19.23
N TYR A 100 31.54 -4.73 19.99
CA TYR A 100 30.35 -4.02 19.53
C TYR A 100 30.62 -2.50 19.37
N GLN A 101 31.55 -1.95 20.16
CA GLN A 101 32.00 -0.57 20.04
C GLN A 101 33.03 -0.36 18.93
N SER A 102 33.89 -1.34 18.64
CA SER A 102 34.84 -1.23 17.52
C SER A 102 34.18 -1.40 16.15
N ALA A 103 33.04 -2.11 16.07
CA ALA A 103 32.24 -2.24 14.86
C ALA A 103 31.51 -0.95 14.41
N GLN A 104 31.29 0.03 15.31
CA GLN A 104 30.66 1.32 14.98
C GLN A 104 31.67 2.43 14.61
N GLY A 105 32.95 2.10 14.39
CA GLY A 105 34.03 3.07 14.19
C GLY A 105 34.38 3.38 12.72
N ASN A 106 34.02 4.58 12.26
CA ASN A 106 34.51 5.29 11.05
C ASN A 106 34.20 4.69 9.65
N SER A 107 33.25 5.31 8.95
CA SER A 107 33.21 5.32 7.47
C SER A 107 33.72 6.67 6.91
N PRO A 108 34.88 6.72 6.21
CA PRO A 108 35.35 7.91 5.52
C PRO A 108 34.66 8.09 4.14
N THR A 109 34.54 9.34 3.68
CA THR A 109 33.75 9.68 2.49
C THR A 109 34.40 9.32 1.14
N LYS A 110 33.53 9.31 0.12
CA LYS A 110 33.61 8.98 -1.32
C LYS A 110 34.87 9.43 -2.11
N ALA A 111 36.10 9.10 -1.67
CA ALA A 111 37.34 9.45 -2.37
C ALA A 111 38.57 8.55 -2.12
N GLN A 112 38.40 7.24 -1.93
CA GLN A 112 39.43 6.22 -2.19
C GLN A 112 38.74 4.87 -2.30
N ARG A 113 38.48 4.40 -3.53
CA ARG A 113 39.32 3.46 -4.31
C ARG A 113 39.32 2.07 -3.67
N LEU A 114 39.39 1.05 -4.52
CA LEU A 114 39.85 -0.32 -4.22
C LEU A 114 38.84 -1.54 -4.45
N GLN A 115 39.02 -2.79 -3.94
CA GLN A 115 38.60 -4.14 -4.50
C GLN A 115 38.13 -5.25 -3.50
N GLY A 116 37.34 -6.19 -4.03
CA GLY A 116 37.77 -7.57 -4.36
C GLY A 116 37.81 -8.70 -3.30
N ASN A 117 37.12 -9.79 -3.68
CA ASN A 117 37.21 -11.20 -3.26
C ASN A 117 36.57 -11.62 -1.91
N SER A 118 35.39 -12.23 -2.04
CA SER A 118 34.88 -13.39 -1.26
C SER A 118 35.82 -14.64 -1.41
N PRO A 119 35.68 -15.78 -0.69
CA PRO A 119 34.44 -16.61 -0.67
C PRO A 119 34.14 -17.53 0.57
N ALA A 120 32.99 -18.22 0.51
CA ALA A 120 32.63 -19.54 1.09
C ALA A 120 32.51 -19.72 2.63
N ALA A 121 31.36 -20.16 3.20
CA ALA A 121 30.73 -21.52 3.23
C ALA A 121 31.17 -22.34 4.49
N GLU A 122 30.45 -23.30 5.10
CA GLU A 122 29.19 -24.02 4.78
C GLU A 122 28.66 -24.82 6.03
N GLN A 123 27.38 -25.28 6.00
CA GLN A 123 26.75 -26.42 6.72
C GLN A 123 26.50 -26.44 8.27
N GLY A 124 25.28 -26.87 8.69
CA GLY A 124 25.10 -27.66 9.93
C GLY A 124 23.82 -27.50 10.81
N THR A 125 22.64 -27.96 10.37
CA THR A 125 21.46 -28.26 11.24
C THR A 125 21.69 -29.51 12.13
N PRO A 126 20.94 -29.84 13.23
CA PRO A 126 19.47 -29.66 13.38
C PRO A 126 18.82 -29.48 14.79
N GLY A 127 17.56 -28.96 14.80
CA GLY A 127 16.47 -29.27 15.76
C GLY A 127 16.55 -28.66 17.18
N ASN A 128 15.52 -27.98 17.71
CA ASN A 128 14.12 -28.41 17.75
C ASN A 128 13.15 -27.25 18.08
N SER A 129 11.88 -27.40 17.69
CA SER A 129 10.79 -26.39 17.72
C SER A 129 10.36 -25.84 19.09
N VAL A 130 10.03 -24.55 19.15
CA VAL A 130 8.90 -23.98 19.92
C VAL A 130 8.23 -22.89 19.06
N ALA A 131 6.90 -22.82 19.06
CA ALA A 131 6.10 -22.14 18.03
C ALA A 131 6.10 -20.60 18.09
N THR A 132 6.13 -19.98 16.91
CA THR A 132 5.88 -18.55 16.64
C THR A 132 4.51 -18.39 15.97
N GLY A 133 3.79 -17.31 16.30
CA GLY A 133 2.49 -16.99 15.69
C GLY A 133 2.67 -16.08 14.48
N THR A 134 2.44 -16.60 13.29
CA THR A 134 2.42 -15.86 12.01
C THR A 134 1.01 -15.41 11.64
N CYS A 135 0.89 -14.44 10.71
CA CYS A 135 -0.39 -14.09 10.11
C CYS A 135 -1.03 -15.35 9.53
N SER A 136 -2.16 -15.73 10.10
CA SER A 136 -2.77 -17.02 9.81
C SER A 136 -3.75 -16.87 8.64
N ILE A 137 -3.32 -17.29 7.45
CA ILE A 137 -4.24 -17.90 6.48
C ILE A 137 -5.13 -18.87 7.28
N LYS A 138 -6.45 -18.89 7.02
CA LYS A 138 -7.40 -19.83 7.64
C LYS A 138 -7.15 -21.27 7.16
N THR A 139 -5.97 -21.77 7.49
CA THR A 139 -5.65 -23.19 7.45
C THR A 139 -6.59 -23.86 8.44
N SER A 140 -7.45 -24.74 7.92
CA SER A 140 -7.89 -25.88 8.72
C SER A 140 -6.64 -26.53 9.32
N ASN A 141 -6.73 -27.09 10.53
CA ASN A 141 -5.62 -27.74 11.27
C ASN A 141 -5.11 -29.02 10.56
N SER A 142 -4.57 -28.85 9.35
CA SER A 142 -4.13 -29.86 8.40
C SER A 142 -2.85 -29.33 7.78
N SER A 143 -1.74 -30.04 8.00
CA SER A 143 -0.48 -29.82 7.29
C SER A 143 -0.71 -29.83 5.78
N LEU A 144 -0.03 -28.93 5.06
CA LEU A 144 -0.03 -28.92 3.60
C LEU A 144 0.38 -30.30 3.04
N PRO A 145 -0.19 -30.75 1.92
CA PRO A 145 0.18 -32.01 1.28
C PRO A 145 1.57 -31.92 0.65
N GLU A 146 2.26 -33.07 0.56
CA GLU A 146 3.58 -33.20 -0.11
C GLU A 146 3.54 -32.83 -1.60
N SER A 147 2.36 -32.94 -2.23
CA SER A 147 2.14 -32.54 -3.62
C SER A 147 0.71 -32.04 -3.82
N PHE A 148 0.53 -31.03 -4.66
CA PHE A 148 -0.77 -30.44 -4.98
C PHE A 148 -0.76 -29.92 -6.43
N ASP A 149 -1.86 -30.09 -7.17
CA ASP A 149 -1.95 -29.70 -8.58
C ASP A 149 -3.40 -29.33 -8.98
N TRP A 150 -3.66 -28.04 -9.22
CA TRP A 150 -4.98 -27.56 -9.63
C TRP A 150 -5.46 -28.09 -10.99
N ARG A 151 -4.55 -28.65 -11.81
CA ARG A 151 -4.90 -29.30 -13.08
C ARG A 151 -5.62 -30.63 -12.88
N ASN A 152 -5.57 -31.21 -11.67
CA ASN A 152 -6.24 -32.48 -11.37
C ASN A 152 -6.68 -32.58 -9.90
N ILE A 153 -7.79 -31.93 -9.56
CA ILE A 153 -8.49 -32.13 -8.29
C ILE A 153 -9.65 -33.10 -8.52
N SER A 154 -9.50 -34.35 -8.07
CA SER A 154 -10.51 -35.41 -8.21
C SER A 154 -10.94 -35.70 -9.67
N ASN A 155 -10.01 -35.61 -10.63
CA ASN A 155 -10.25 -35.70 -12.09
C ASN A 155 -10.99 -34.51 -12.72
N ARG A 156 -10.95 -33.33 -12.08
CA ARG A 156 -11.40 -32.03 -12.64
C ARG A 156 -10.21 -31.08 -12.70
N SER A 157 -10.08 -30.31 -13.78
CA SER A 157 -9.06 -29.24 -13.87
C SER A 157 -9.69 -27.88 -13.59
N TYR A 158 -9.10 -27.12 -12.66
CA TYR A 158 -9.44 -25.73 -12.36
C TYR A 158 -8.57 -24.73 -13.15
N ILE A 159 -7.55 -25.22 -13.87
CA ILE A 159 -6.63 -24.43 -14.69
C ILE A 159 -7.02 -24.55 -16.17
N ASN A 160 -6.95 -23.43 -16.89
CA ASN A 160 -7.20 -23.35 -18.33
C ASN A 160 -6.05 -23.93 -19.18
N PRO A 161 -6.29 -24.25 -20.47
CA PRO A 161 -5.25 -24.65 -21.40
C PRO A 161 -4.08 -23.65 -21.46
N VAL A 162 -2.89 -24.13 -21.81
CA VAL A 162 -1.72 -23.26 -22.00
C VAL A 162 -1.93 -22.39 -23.26
N LYS A 163 -1.68 -21.08 -23.10
CA LYS A 163 -1.78 -20.06 -24.15
C LYS A 163 -0.39 -19.71 -24.70
N ASP A 164 -0.31 -18.85 -25.71
CA ASP A 164 0.92 -18.48 -26.41
C ASP A 164 1.00 -16.94 -26.62
N GLN A 165 1.97 -16.29 -25.99
CA GLN A 165 2.25 -14.86 -26.13
C GLN A 165 2.93 -14.50 -27.47
N GLY A 166 3.41 -15.49 -28.22
CA GLY A 166 4.11 -15.29 -29.48
C GLY A 166 5.31 -14.35 -29.36
N GLN A 167 5.44 -13.42 -30.31
CA GLN A 167 6.56 -12.47 -30.39
C GLN A 167 6.25 -11.13 -29.70
N CYS A 168 5.67 -11.18 -28.51
CA CYS A 168 5.26 -10.01 -27.72
C CYS A 168 5.70 -10.22 -26.26
N GLY A 169 6.42 -9.27 -25.66
CA GLY A 169 6.88 -9.31 -24.26
C GLY A 169 5.75 -9.03 -23.27
N SER A 170 4.69 -9.85 -23.33
CA SER A 170 3.43 -9.66 -22.59
C SER A 170 3.17 -10.74 -21.54
N CYS A 171 4.23 -11.42 -21.09
CA CYS A 171 4.14 -12.50 -20.11
C CYS A 171 3.46 -12.08 -18.80
N TYR A 172 3.64 -10.83 -18.36
CA TYR A 172 2.92 -10.24 -17.23
C TYR A 172 1.39 -10.36 -17.40
N GLY A 173 0.85 -10.06 -18.59
CA GLY A 173 -0.58 -10.17 -18.87
C GLY A 173 -1.09 -11.62 -18.83
N PHE A 174 -0.27 -12.59 -19.25
CA PHE A 174 -0.58 -14.02 -19.14
C PHE A 174 -0.47 -14.55 -17.70
N SER A 175 0.49 -14.04 -16.92
CA SER A 175 0.67 -14.38 -15.51
C SER A 175 -0.52 -13.86 -14.68
N ALA A 176 -0.85 -12.59 -14.88
CA ALA A 176 -1.94 -11.90 -14.18
C ALA A 176 -3.32 -12.48 -14.52
N THR A 177 -3.58 -12.75 -15.80
CA THR A 177 -4.81 -13.44 -16.19
C THR A 177 -4.84 -14.89 -15.70
N ALA A 178 -3.72 -15.61 -15.63
CA ALA A 178 -3.70 -16.96 -15.06
C ALA A 178 -3.95 -16.95 -13.54
N ALA A 179 -3.45 -15.95 -12.80
CA ALA A 179 -3.77 -15.71 -11.39
C ALA A 179 -5.27 -15.42 -11.21
N ALA A 180 -5.81 -14.48 -12.00
CA ALA A 180 -7.22 -14.12 -12.03
C ALA A 180 -8.13 -15.31 -12.35
N GLU A 181 -7.80 -16.08 -13.41
CA GLU A 181 -8.47 -17.32 -13.79
C GLU A 181 -8.47 -18.32 -12.62
N GLY A 182 -7.35 -18.46 -11.91
CA GLY A 182 -7.24 -19.33 -10.74
C GLY A 182 -8.22 -18.94 -9.64
N ALA A 183 -8.10 -17.72 -9.13
CA ALA A 183 -8.93 -17.22 -8.02
C ALA A 183 -10.43 -17.27 -8.35
N TYR A 184 -10.82 -16.81 -9.55
CA TYR A 184 -12.20 -16.82 -10.01
C TYR A 184 -12.76 -18.25 -10.12
N ASN A 185 -12.04 -19.15 -10.79
CA ASN A 185 -12.53 -20.51 -11.02
C ASN A 185 -12.62 -21.33 -9.74
N ILE A 186 -11.72 -21.12 -8.78
CA ILE A 186 -11.71 -21.86 -7.52
C ILE A 186 -12.81 -21.35 -6.58
N ALA A 187 -12.97 -20.04 -6.43
CA ALA A 187 -14.03 -19.44 -5.63
C ALA A 187 -15.44 -19.83 -6.13
N LEU A 188 -15.64 -19.88 -7.45
CA LEU A 188 -16.91 -20.28 -8.07
C LEU A 188 -17.03 -21.80 -8.35
N ASN A 189 -16.03 -22.61 -7.96
CA ASN A 189 -15.96 -24.05 -8.22
C ASN A 189 -16.11 -24.45 -9.72
N LEU A 190 -15.69 -23.56 -10.62
CA LEU A 190 -15.68 -23.75 -12.07
C LEU A 190 -14.49 -24.61 -12.48
N SER A 191 -14.74 -25.60 -13.32
CA SER A 191 -13.70 -26.52 -13.80
C SER A 191 -14.13 -27.16 -15.12
N ASP A 192 -13.15 -27.79 -15.76
CA ASP A 192 -13.26 -28.43 -17.07
C ASP A 192 -13.80 -27.43 -18.11
N GLU A 193 -14.83 -27.75 -18.90
CA GLU A 193 -15.40 -26.83 -19.90
C GLU A 193 -16.09 -25.58 -19.32
N ASN A 194 -16.23 -25.46 -18.00
CA ASN A 194 -16.99 -24.38 -17.34
C ASN A 194 -16.11 -23.26 -16.77
N ARG A 195 -14.78 -23.35 -16.91
CA ARG A 195 -13.86 -22.31 -16.43
C ARG A 195 -14.04 -21.01 -17.20
N ALA A 196 -13.97 -19.89 -16.48
CA ALA A 196 -13.70 -18.60 -17.11
C ALA A 196 -12.26 -18.56 -17.64
N GLU A 197 -12.10 -18.00 -18.84
CA GLU A 197 -10.84 -17.70 -19.50
C GLU A 197 -10.81 -16.19 -19.75
N PHE A 198 -9.85 -15.47 -19.18
CA PHE A 198 -9.83 -14.01 -19.20
C PHE A 198 -8.99 -13.45 -20.36
N SER A 199 -9.26 -12.20 -20.73
CA SER A 199 -8.60 -11.51 -21.83
C SER A 199 -7.28 -10.87 -21.40
N GLU A 200 -6.17 -11.40 -21.91
CA GLU A 200 -4.87 -10.73 -21.81
C GLU A 200 -4.89 -9.40 -22.57
N SER A 201 -5.54 -9.34 -23.74
CA SER A 201 -5.58 -8.12 -24.55
C SER A 201 -6.36 -6.97 -23.90
N PHE A 202 -7.36 -7.24 -23.07
CA PHE A 202 -8.00 -6.19 -22.27
C PHE A 202 -7.02 -5.60 -21.23
N LEU A 203 -6.23 -6.44 -20.59
CA LEU A 203 -5.20 -5.99 -19.65
C LEU A 203 -4.09 -5.22 -20.39
N ILE A 204 -3.48 -5.84 -21.40
CA ILE A 204 -2.30 -5.35 -22.14
C ILE A 204 -2.55 -4.08 -22.97
N TRP A 205 -3.78 -3.88 -23.47
CA TRP A 205 -4.10 -2.77 -24.38
C TRP A 205 -5.17 -1.79 -23.87
N CYS A 206 -5.89 -2.09 -22.78
CA CYS A 206 -6.96 -1.21 -22.27
C CYS A 206 -6.79 -0.82 -20.82
N LEU A 207 -6.26 -1.69 -19.97
CA LEU A 207 -5.84 -1.27 -18.64
C LEU A 207 -4.53 -0.47 -18.74
N SER A 208 -3.59 -0.88 -19.61
CA SER A 208 -2.34 -0.15 -19.91
C SER A 208 -2.55 1.34 -20.20
N ASP A 209 -3.57 1.66 -20.99
CA ASP A 209 -3.77 3.00 -21.56
C ASP A 209 -4.31 4.00 -20.54
N LEU A 210 -4.74 3.52 -19.37
CA LEU A 210 -5.17 4.37 -18.27
C LEU A 210 -3.96 5.13 -17.69
N PRO A 211 -4.08 6.43 -17.40
CA PRO A 211 -2.95 7.27 -16.99
C PRO A 211 -2.13 6.69 -15.81
N GLN A 212 -2.81 6.06 -14.85
CA GLN A 212 -2.17 5.48 -13.66
C GLN A 212 -1.43 4.15 -13.89
N TYR A 213 -1.50 3.56 -15.09
CA TYR A 213 -0.85 2.28 -15.43
C TYR A 213 0.10 2.37 -16.64
N LYS A 214 -0.03 3.41 -17.45
CA LYS A 214 0.70 3.64 -18.72
C LYS A 214 2.23 3.62 -18.63
N TYR A 215 2.79 3.90 -17.46
CA TYR A 215 4.24 3.86 -17.23
C TYR A 215 4.74 2.56 -16.56
N HIS A 216 3.81 1.68 -16.18
CA HIS A 216 4.09 0.44 -15.46
C HIS A 216 4.04 -0.80 -16.36
N PHE A 217 3.25 -0.79 -17.44
CA PHE A 217 3.29 -1.84 -18.47
C PHE A 217 3.00 -1.32 -19.88
N ASP A 218 3.95 -1.58 -20.80
CA ASP A 218 4.03 -1.00 -22.14
C ASP A 218 3.77 -2.07 -23.22
N GLY A 219 2.57 -2.65 -23.19
CA GLY A 219 2.10 -3.59 -24.22
C GLY A 219 3.03 -4.79 -24.41
N CYS A 220 3.74 -4.85 -25.55
CA CYS A 220 4.70 -5.89 -25.89
C CYS A 220 6.15 -5.64 -25.42
N TYR A 221 6.43 -4.54 -24.72
CA TYR A 221 7.77 -4.21 -24.22
C TYR A 221 8.01 -4.64 -22.75
N GLY A 222 6.97 -5.12 -22.06
CA GLY A 222 7.05 -5.65 -20.71
C GLY A 222 6.27 -4.84 -19.67
N SER A 223 6.44 -5.22 -18.42
CA SER A 223 5.98 -4.50 -17.22
C SER A 223 7.15 -4.26 -16.26
N ASP A 224 6.91 -3.46 -15.23
CA ASP A 224 7.75 -3.43 -14.03
C ASP A 224 7.41 -4.56 -13.04
N TYR A 225 8.02 -4.50 -11.85
CA TYR A 225 7.91 -5.49 -10.75
C TYR A 225 6.99 -5.05 -9.61
N ASP A 226 6.24 -3.97 -9.80
CA ASP A 226 5.32 -3.43 -8.79
C ASP A 226 3.91 -4.06 -8.89
N TYR A 227 3.68 -4.94 -9.87
CA TYR A 227 2.44 -5.68 -10.13
C TYR A 227 1.21 -4.79 -10.37
N PHE A 228 1.40 -3.70 -11.12
CA PHE A 228 0.31 -2.78 -11.47
C PHE A 228 -0.78 -3.42 -12.34
N GLU A 229 -0.45 -4.46 -13.09
CA GLU A 229 -1.42 -5.28 -13.82
C GLU A 229 -2.39 -6.00 -12.87
N LEU A 230 -1.93 -6.47 -11.70
CA LEU A 230 -2.80 -7.04 -10.66
C LEU A 230 -3.61 -5.96 -9.95
N PHE A 231 -3.03 -4.77 -9.72
CA PHE A 231 -3.76 -3.62 -9.19
C PHE A 231 -4.84 -3.10 -10.16
N ALA A 232 -4.61 -3.20 -11.47
CA ALA A 232 -5.62 -2.89 -12.48
C ALA A 232 -6.77 -3.90 -12.46
N LEU A 233 -6.49 -5.18 -12.19
CA LEU A 233 -7.52 -6.22 -12.01
C LEU A 233 -8.34 -6.04 -10.73
N THR A 234 -7.76 -5.57 -9.63
CA THR A 234 -8.53 -5.22 -8.42
C THR A 234 -9.30 -3.91 -8.56
N SER A 235 -8.78 -2.94 -9.32
CA SER A 235 -9.43 -1.63 -9.49
C SER A 235 -10.57 -1.66 -10.52
N HIS A 236 -10.34 -2.28 -11.68
CA HIS A 236 -11.22 -2.21 -12.86
C HIS A 236 -11.79 -3.56 -13.29
N GLY A 237 -11.17 -4.67 -12.86
CA GLY A 237 -11.51 -6.01 -13.34
C GLY A 237 -11.13 -6.29 -14.79
N THR A 238 -11.49 -7.47 -15.29
CA THR A 238 -11.24 -7.91 -16.67
C THR A 238 -12.43 -8.65 -17.29
N ILE A 239 -12.40 -8.79 -18.61
CA ILE A 239 -13.45 -9.42 -19.43
C ILE A 239 -12.99 -10.80 -19.93
N LEU A 240 -13.90 -11.60 -20.46
CA LEU A 240 -13.58 -12.92 -21.02
C LEU A 240 -12.72 -12.79 -22.29
N GLY A 241 -11.80 -13.75 -22.48
CA GLY A 241 -10.96 -13.84 -23.67
C GLY A 241 -11.74 -14.00 -24.97
N GLU A 242 -12.96 -14.57 -24.94
CA GLU A 242 -13.83 -14.63 -26.11
C GLU A 242 -14.40 -13.25 -26.53
N GLN A 243 -14.53 -12.31 -25.60
CA GLN A 243 -15.02 -10.96 -25.87
C GLN A 243 -13.93 -10.08 -26.49
N PHE A 244 -12.68 -10.27 -26.07
CA PHE A 244 -11.52 -9.61 -26.65
C PHE A 244 -10.34 -10.59 -26.76
N PRO A 245 -10.26 -11.33 -27.89
CA PRO A 245 -9.21 -12.33 -28.11
C PRO A 245 -7.81 -11.72 -28.16
N TYR A 246 -6.82 -12.50 -27.74
CA TYR A 246 -5.42 -12.06 -27.69
C TYR A 246 -4.88 -11.62 -29.05
N THR A 247 -4.21 -10.47 -29.06
CA THR A 247 -3.46 -9.90 -30.19
C THR A 247 -2.10 -9.36 -29.73
N ILE A 248 -1.06 -9.65 -30.51
CA ILE A 248 0.31 -9.11 -30.36
C ILE A 248 0.48 -7.69 -30.93
N TYR A 249 -0.59 -7.12 -31.47
CA TYR A 249 -0.64 -5.76 -31.98
C TYR A 249 -1.69 -4.98 -31.23
N ASP A 250 -1.32 -3.78 -30.78
CA ASP A 250 -2.22 -2.75 -30.29
C ASP A 250 -3.37 -2.51 -31.30
N PRO A 251 -4.64 -2.76 -30.92
CA PRO A 251 -5.81 -2.48 -31.74
C PRO A 251 -6.27 -1.01 -31.68
N GLY A 252 -5.63 -0.18 -30.85
CA GLY A 252 -5.88 1.24 -30.63
C GLY A 252 -7.08 1.51 -29.73
N ALA A 253 -8.30 1.27 -30.24
CA ALA A 253 -9.51 1.66 -29.52
C ALA A 253 -10.09 0.54 -28.65
N CYS A 254 -10.20 0.80 -27.34
CA CYS A 254 -10.76 -0.10 -26.33
C CYS A 254 -12.28 -0.27 -26.41
N SER A 255 -12.70 -0.89 -27.51
CA SER A 255 -14.09 -1.06 -27.95
C SER A 255 -14.97 -1.93 -27.03
N TYR A 256 -14.40 -2.50 -25.98
CA TYR A 256 -15.02 -3.47 -25.07
C TYR A 256 -15.07 -3.02 -23.61
N TRP A 257 -14.75 -1.75 -23.32
CA TRP A 257 -14.69 -1.18 -21.97
C TRP A 257 -16.00 -1.34 -21.15
N GLU A 258 -17.15 -1.22 -21.84
CA GLU A 258 -18.49 -1.33 -21.27
C GLU A 258 -18.99 -2.77 -21.05
N ASN A 259 -18.17 -3.79 -21.37
CA ASN A 259 -18.55 -5.17 -21.11
C ASN A 259 -18.56 -5.48 -19.60
N PRO A 260 -19.38 -6.45 -19.14
CA PRO A 260 -19.31 -6.96 -17.77
C PRO A 260 -17.89 -7.46 -17.45
N ARG A 261 -17.38 -7.06 -16.27
CA ARG A 261 -16.02 -7.36 -15.82
C ARG A 261 -16.05 -8.17 -14.52
N ALA A 262 -15.19 -9.17 -14.43
CA ALA A 262 -14.86 -9.82 -13.17
C ALA A 262 -13.82 -8.95 -12.44
N LYS A 263 -14.17 -8.42 -11.26
CA LYS A 263 -13.30 -7.55 -10.45
C LYS A 263 -12.76 -8.34 -9.26
N PHE A 264 -11.48 -8.15 -8.94
CA PHE A 264 -10.82 -8.86 -7.84
C PHE A 264 -10.87 -8.03 -6.56
N SER A 265 -11.07 -8.68 -5.41
CA SER A 265 -11.31 -7.98 -4.15
C SER A 265 -10.02 -7.40 -3.55
N SER A 266 -8.90 -8.11 -3.67
CA SER A 266 -7.60 -7.68 -3.14
C SER A 266 -6.43 -8.35 -3.89
N ARG A 267 -5.21 -7.82 -3.69
CA ARG A 267 -3.95 -8.39 -4.21
C ARG A 267 -2.85 -8.35 -3.15
N HIS A 268 -2.17 -9.47 -2.93
CA HIS A 268 -1.25 -9.65 -1.81
C HIS A 268 0.11 -10.17 -2.27
N ARG A 269 1.18 -9.41 -1.98
CA ARG A 269 2.56 -9.85 -2.25
C ARG A 269 3.00 -10.83 -1.15
N ILE A 270 3.61 -11.95 -1.55
CA ILE A 270 4.09 -13.00 -0.64
C ILE A 270 5.53 -12.68 -0.24
N PRO A 271 5.94 -12.88 1.04
CA PRO A 271 7.32 -12.66 1.47
C PRO A 271 8.33 -13.48 0.66
N CYS A 272 9.43 -12.84 0.25
CA CYS A 272 10.46 -13.49 -0.57
C CYS A 272 11.02 -14.76 0.11
N GLY A 273 11.05 -15.87 -0.63
CA GLY A 273 11.56 -17.15 -0.13
C GLY A 273 10.58 -17.93 0.76
N ASP A 274 9.40 -17.40 1.09
CA ASP A 274 8.41 -18.11 1.91
C ASP A 274 7.61 -19.10 1.05
N THR A 275 8.24 -20.24 0.76
CA THR A 275 7.65 -21.31 -0.03
C THR A 275 6.43 -21.95 0.63
N GLU A 276 6.28 -21.88 1.97
CA GLU A 276 5.08 -22.37 2.66
C GLU A 276 3.91 -21.40 2.48
N ALA A 277 4.14 -20.09 2.57
CA ALA A 277 3.14 -19.08 2.23
C ALA A 277 2.73 -19.16 0.75
N MET A 278 3.67 -19.39 -0.17
CA MET A 278 3.37 -19.64 -1.59
C MET A 278 2.48 -20.89 -1.78
N LYS A 279 2.80 -22.03 -1.15
CA LYS A 279 1.94 -23.24 -1.19
C LYS A 279 0.55 -22.98 -0.61
N ALA A 280 0.47 -22.29 0.52
CA ALA A 280 -0.79 -21.97 1.18
C ALA A 280 -1.65 -20.99 0.35
N ALA A 281 -1.03 -19.98 -0.27
CA ALA A 281 -1.68 -19.09 -1.21
C ALA A 281 -2.21 -19.87 -2.43
N ILE A 282 -1.40 -20.77 -3.00
CA ILE A 282 -1.84 -21.62 -4.12
C ILE A 282 -3.06 -22.46 -3.73
N MET A 283 -3.03 -23.14 -2.58
CA MET A 283 -4.14 -23.99 -2.13
C MET A 283 -5.41 -23.23 -1.74
N THR A 284 -5.29 -21.95 -1.35
CA THR A 284 -6.42 -21.14 -0.84
C THR A 284 -7.05 -20.29 -1.94
N TYR A 285 -6.20 -19.63 -2.73
CA TYR A 285 -6.58 -18.58 -3.70
C TYR A 285 -6.30 -18.97 -5.16
N GLY A 286 -5.56 -20.06 -5.41
CA GLY A 286 -5.47 -20.66 -6.73
C GLY A 286 -4.12 -20.53 -7.43
N THR A 287 -4.12 -19.96 -8.63
CA THR A 287 -2.88 -19.68 -9.35
C THR A 287 -2.25 -18.42 -8.76
N ILE A 288 -0.94 -18.40 -8.56
CA ILE A 288 -0.21 -17.19 -8.14
C ILE A 288 0.68 -16.66 -9.27
N ASP A 289 0.82 -15.34 -9.33
CA ASP A 289 1.67 -14.62 -10.27
C ASP A 289 3.10 -14.53 -9.73
N VAL A 290 4.10 -14.88 -10.54
CA VAL A 290 5.50 -15.00 -10.11
C VAL A 290 6.44 -14.51 -11.21
N ALA A 291 7.51 -13.81 -10.82
CA ALA A 291 8.57 -13.43 -11.75
C ALA A 291 9.75 -14.41 -11.67
N VAL A 292 10.38 -14.70 -12.82
CA VAL A 292 11.56 -15.58 -12.95
C VAL A 292 12.64 -14.97 -13.85
N ASP A 293 13.88 -15.36 -13.62
CA ASP A 293 15.02 -15.03 -14.50
C ASP A 293 15.25 -16.12 -15.56
N VAL A 294 14.86 -15.85 -16.81
CA VAL A 294 15.03 -16.78 -17.93
C VAL A 294 16.41 -16.62 -18.55
N GLU A 295 17.24 -17.65 -18.38
CA GLU A 295 18.47 -17.86 -19.16
C GLU A 295 18.28 -18.89 -20.30
N ASP A 296 19.31 -19.09 -21.14
CA ASP A 296 19.33 -20.06 -22.25
C ASP A 296 18.81 -21.46 -21.83
N ALA A 297 19.21 -21.94 -20.65
CA ALA A 297 18.82 -23.26 -20.16
C ALA A 297 17.31 -23.37 -19.87
N PHE A 298 16.70 -22.28 -19.38
CA PHE A 298 15.26 -22.22 -19.14
C PHE A 298 14.53 -22.18 -20.50
N TYR A 299 15.00 -21.35 -21.43
CA TYR A 299 14.41 -21.19 -22.75
C TYR A 299 14.31 -22.52 -23.52
N TYR A 300 15.36 -23.35 -23.47
CA TYR A 300 15.41 -24.67 -24.15
C TYR A 300 14.91 -25.86 -23.31
N TYR A 301 14.19 -25.63 -22.21
CA TYR A 301 13.62 -26.71 -21.38
C TYR A 301 12.65 -27.62 -22.16
N VAL A 302 12.67 -28.92 -21.84
CA VAL A 302 11.84 -29.96 -22.48
C VAL A 302 11.15 -30.84 -21.44
N ASP A 303 11.90 -31.43 -20.51
CA ASP A 303 11.35 -32.25 -19.42
C ASP A 303 12.27 -32.24 -18.19
N GLY A 304 11.77 -32.81 -17.09
CA GLY A 304 12.53 -32.98 -15.83
C GLY A 304 12.36 -31.81 -14.86
N ILE A 305 13.23 -31.73 -13.85
CA ILE A 305 13.21 -30.62 -12.88
C ILE A 305 14.29 -29.61 -13.27
N TYR A 306 13.86 -28.39 -13.59
CA TYR A 306 14.75 -27.28 -13.90
C TYR A 306 15.47 -26.79 -12.64
N THR A 307 16.78 -26.57 -12.77
CA THR A 307 17.67 -26.04 -11.73
C THR A 307 18.72 -25.14 -12.36
N ASP A 308 19.12 -24.08 -11.68
CA ASP A 308 20.22 -23.19 -12.07
C ASP A 308 21.06 -22.76 -10.86
N THR A 309 21.83 -21.68 -11.01
CA THR A 309 22.60 -21.05 -9.93
C THR A 309 21.93 -19.81 -9.32
N ASN A 310 20.78 -19.39 -9.83
CA ASN A 310 20.10 -18.13 -9.47
C ASN A 310 19.09 -18.42 -8.35
N THR A 311 19.59 -19.05 -7.27
CA THR A 311 18.79 -19.70 -6.21
C THR A 311 18.56 -18.85 -4.96
N SER A 312 18.63 -17.52 -5.10
CA SER A 312 18.57 -16.58 -3.97
C SER A 312 17.91 -15.28 -4.38
N CYS A 313 17.42 -14.52 -3.41
CA CYS A 313 16.82 -13.21 -3.60
C CYS A 313 17.79 -12.12 -3.10
N PRO A 314 18.78 -11.69 -3.90
CA PRO A 314 19.92 -10.89 -3.44
C PRO A 314 19.62 -9.40 -3.21
N GLU A 315 18.51 -8.88 -3.74
CA GLU A 315 18.18 -7.45 -3.66
C GLU A 315 17.49 -7.08 -2.34
N THR A 316 17.44 -5.78 -2.04
CA THR A 316 16.69 -5.25 -0.87
C THR A 316 15.89 -4.00 -1.29
N PRO A 317 14.55 -4.04 -1.26
CA PRO A 317 13.71 -5.20 -0.96
C PRO A 317 13.82 -6.31 -2.02
N CYS A 318 13.74 -7.55 -1.55
CA CYS A 318 14.09 -8.76 -2.30
C CYS A 318 13.18 -9.09 -3.48
N TYR A 319 12.00 -8.48 -3.57
CA TYR A 319 11.11 -8.61 -4.72
C TYR A 319 11.54 -7.78 -5.94
N TYR A 320 12.55 -6.89 -5.80
CA TYR A 320 13.27 -6.31 -6.94
C TYR A 320 14.44 -7.18 -7.44
N THR A 321 14.55 -8.42 -6.96
CA THR A 321 15.48 -9.41 -7.52
C THR A 321 15.29 -9.49 -9.03
N PHE A 322 16.40 -9.38 -9.76
CA PHE A 322 16.37 -9.42 -11.22
C PHE A 322 15.64 -10.68 -11.71
N SER A 323 14.71 -10.44 -12.61
CA SER A 323 13.92 -11.39 -13.36
C SER A 323 13.72 -10.78 -14.76
N ASN A 324 13.09 -11.51 -15.68
CA ASN A 324 12.83 -10.99 -17.03
C ASN A 324 11.56 -11.58 -17.69
N HIS A 325 10.82 -12.42 -16.96
CA HIS A 325 9.65 -13.14 -17.46
C HIS A 325 8.69 -13.43 -16.30
N ALA A 326 7.38 -13.29 -16.55
CA ALA A 326 6.34 -13.61 -15.56
C ALA A 326 5.65 -14.94 -15.92
N ILE A 327 5.36 -15.74 -14.89
CA ILE A 327 4.83 -17.10 -14.97
C ILE A 327 3.82 -17.37 -13.86
N ALA A 328 2.92 -18.30 -14.11
CA ALA A 328 1.93 -18.73 -13.14
C ALA A 328 2.37 -20.00 -12.42
N LEU A 329 2.27 -20.06 -11.08
CA LEU A 329 2.43 -21.31 -10.33
C LEU A 329 1.05 -21.90 -9.99
N VAL A 330 0.85 -23.18 -10.34
CA VAL A 330 -0.46 -23.86 -10.23
C VAL A 330 -0.46 -25.07 -9.27
N GLY A 331 0.68 -25.32 -8.61
CA GLY A 331 0.88 -26.48 -7.75
C GLY A 331 2.35 -26.72 -7.42
N TRP A 332 2.61 -27.81 -6.71
CA TRP A 332 3.95 -28.25 -6.30
C TRP A 332 4.03 -29.77 -6.17
N GLY A 333 5.25 -30.27 -6.07
CA GLY A 333 5.52 -31.63 -5.62
C GLY A 333 6.89 -31.72 -4.97
N ASN A 334 7.23 -32.95 -4.58
CA ASN A 334 8.52 -33.31 -4.00
C ASN A 334 9.17 -34.40 -4.86
N ASP A 335 10.47 -34.31 -5.08
CA ASP A 335 11.27 -35.27 -5.82
C ASP A 335 12.42 -35.83 -4.95
N SER A 336 12.74 -37.10 -5.14
CA SER A 336 13.73 -37.80 -4.30
C SER A 336 15.19 -37.38 -4.51
N GLU A 337 15.51 -36.73 -5.64
CA GLU A 337 16.85 -36.27 -5.99
C GLU A 337 16.96 -34.74 -5.92
N TYR A 338 15.93 -34.01 -6.38
CA TYR A 338 15.94 -32.55 -6.48
C TYR A 338 15.18 -31.82 -5.35
N GLY A 339 14.42 -32.54 -4.52
CA GLY A 339 13.61 -31.96 -3.45
C GLY A 339 12.33 -31.30 -3.96
N GLU A 340 11.89 -30.24 -3.30
CA GLU A 340 10.64 -29.56 -3.64
C GLU A 340 10.73 -28.82 -4.98
N TYR A 341 9.67 -28.92 -5.77
CA TYR A 341 9.53 -28.22 -7.05
C TYR A 341 8.13 -27.61 -7.22
N TRP A 342 8.06 -26.50 -7.93
CA TRP A 342 6.83 -25.88 -8.37
C TRP A 342 6.38 -26.45 -9.72
N ILE A 343 5.06 -26.42 -9.94
CA ILE A 343 4.44 -26.68 -11.24
C ILE A 343 4.16 -25.32 -11.88
N LEU A 344 5.04 -24.94 -12.80
CA LEU A 344 5.03 -23.66 -13.52
C LEU A 344 4.20 -23.80 -14.81
N ARG A 345 3.17 -22.96 -14.98
CA ARG A 345 2.41 -22.73 -16.22
C ARG A 345 3.10 -21.61 -16.99
N ASN A 346 3.62 -21.91 -18.17
CA ASN A 346 4.24 -20.92 -19.04
C ASN A 346 3.24 -20.41 -20.10
N SER A 347 3.65 -19.41 -20.88
CA SER A 347 2.86 -18.73 -21.91
C SER A 347 3.52 -18.80 -23.29
N TRP A 348 4.35 -19.82 -23.55
CA TRP A 348 5.02 -20.07 -24.84
C TRP A 348 4.38 -21.21 -25.64
N GLY A 349 3.08 -21.43 -25.43
CA GLY A 349 2.30 -22.47 -26.10
C GLY A 349 2.51 -23.89 -25.55
N PRO A 350 1.61 -24.82 -25.89
CA PRO A 350 1.58 -26.18 -25.32
C PRO A 350 2.68 -27.12 -25.85
N PHE A 351 3.58 -26.65 -26.71
CA PHE A 351 4.67 -27.45 -27.28
C PHE A 351 6.04 -27.16 -26.65
N TRP A 352 6.11 -26.18 -25.74
CA TRP A 352 7.28 -25.91 -24.92
C TRP A 352 7.22 -26.72 -23.62
N GLY A 353 8.35 -27.26 -23.16
CA GLY A 353 8.40 -28.04 -21.92
C GLY A 353 7.43 -29.22 -21.87
N GLU A 354 6.88 -29.46 -20.67
CA GLU A 354 5.97 -30.55 -20.35
C GLU A 354 4.51 -30.11 -20.65
N ASP A 355 4.11 -30.20 -21.91
CA ASP A 355 2.79 -29.76 -22.43
C ASP A 355 2.47 -28.27 -22.12
N GLY A 356 3.50 -27.40 -22.17
CA GLY A 356 3.42 -25.97 -21.84
C GLY A 356 3.75 -25.64 -20.37
N TYR A 357 4.10 -26.65 -19.56
CA TYR A 357 4.51 -26.50 -18.17
C TYR A 357 6.00 -26.79 -17.96
N MET A 358 6.51 -26.42 -16.79
CA MET A 358 7.82 -26.82 -16.28
C MET A 358 7.68 -27.27 -14.84
N ARG A 359 8.45 -28.30 -14.44
CA ARG A 359 8.75 -28.54 -13.02
C ARG A 359 10.05 -27.82 -12.69
N ILE A 360 10.01 -26.87 -11.77
CA ILE A 360 11.17 -26.03 -11.40
C ILE A 360 11.47 -26.20 -9.93
N ALA A 361 12.74 -26.45 -9.57
CA ALA A 361 13.14 -26.55 -8.16
C ALA A 361 12.76 -25.28 -7.41
N SER A 362 12.32 -25.41 -6.16
CA SER A 362 11.56 -24.37 -5.45
C SER A 362 12.28 -23.03 -5.24
N THR A 363 13.60 -22.99 -5.45
CA THR A 363 14.45 -21.79 -5.35
C THR A 363 15.05 -21.33 -6.69
N ALA A 364 15.01 -22.12 -7.76
CA ALA A 364 15.70 -21.83 -9.03
C ALA A 364 15.08 -20.66 -9.82
N ALA A 365 15.84 -20.06 -10.74
CA ALA A 365 15.42 -18.93 -11.59
C ALA A 365 14.77 -17.77 -10.82
N THR A 366 15.23 -17.51 -9.58
CA THR A 366 14.68 -16.52 -8.65
C THR A 366 13.17 -16.67 -8.36
N VAL A 367 12.56 -17.84 -8.63
CA VAL A 367 11.11 -18.11 -8.60
C VAL A 367 10.43 -17.87 -7.24
N ALA A 368 11.18 -17.89 -6.14
CA ALA A 368 10.64 -17.60 -4.81
C ALA A 368 10.74 -16.11 -4.41
N CYS A 369 11.33 -15.25 -5.26
CA CYS A 369 11.74 -13.90 -4.86
C CYS A 369 10.69 -12.82 -5.09
N SER A 370 9.86 -12.95 -6.13
CA SER A 370 8.75 -12.04 -6.37
C SER A 370 7.52 -12.86 -6.74
N SER A 371 6.53 -12.87 -5.85
CA SER A 371 5.27 -13.58 -6.05
C SER A 371 4.11 -12.85 -5.39
N THR A 372 2.95 -12.86 -6.06
CA THR A 372 1.74 -12.14 -5.66
C THR A 372 0.51 -13.00 -5.98
N TYR A 373 -0.52 -12.95 -5.16
CA TYR A 373 -1.80 -13.61 -5.42
C TYR A 373 -2.97 -12.62 -5.43
N LEU A 374 -4.04 -13.01 -6.13
CA LEU A 374 -5.31 -12.30 -6.14
C LEU A 374 -6.31 -13.02 -5.23
N GLU A 375 -7.12 -12.24 -4.51
CA GLU A 375 -8.33 -12.74 -3.87
C GLU A 375 -9.54 -12.43 -4.75
N PHE A 376 -10.54 -13.31 -4.71
CA PHE A 376 -11.80 -13.10 -5.41
C PHE A 376 -12.97 -13.43 -4.49
N SER A 377 -13.60 -12.39 -3.95
CA SER A 377 -14.91 -12.45 -3.29
C SER A 377 -16.00 -12.24 -4.34
N PRO A 378 -16.84 -13.24 -4.66
CA PRO A 378 -17.83 -13.12 -5.74
C PRO A 378 -18.93 -12.07 -5.48
N ILE A 379 -19.23 -11.83 -4.20
CA ILE A 379 -20.26 -10.91 -3.72
C ILE A 379 -19.61 -9.96 -2.71
N ASP A 380 -19.78 -8.66 -2.92
CA ASP A 380 -19.46 -7.64 -1.92
C ASP A 380 -20.77 -7.14 -1.28
N ILE A 381 -20.74 -6.92 0.04
CA ILE A 381 -21.86 -6.35 0.80
C ILE A 381 -21.40 -5.00 1.36
N ASN A 382 -21.50 -3.96 0.52
CA ASN A 382 -20.91 -2.64 0.75
C ASN A 382 -21.52 -1.91 1.96
N SER A 383 -22.80 -2.15 2.26
CA SER A 383 -23.46 -1.64 3.46
C SER A 383 -24.61 -2.55 3.89
N MET A 384 -24.91 -2.51 5.19
CA MET A 384 -26.14 -3.04 5.77
C MET A 384 -26.68 -2.00 6.76
N GLU A 385 -27.93 -1.61 6.57
CA GLU A 385 -28.53 -0.43 7.17
C GLU A 385 -29.95 -0.72 7.69
N CYS A 386 -30.34 -0.01 8.74
CA CYS A 386 -31.66 -0.07 9.37
C CYS A 386 -32.30 1.32 9.30
N ASN A 387 -33.63 1.35 9.24
CA ASN A 387 -34.44 2.55 9.39
C ASN A 387 -35.51 2.32 10.47
N ASP A 388 -35.63 3.27 11.38
CA ASP A 388 -36.57 3.25 12.52
C ASP A 388 -37.61 4.38 12.45
N GLY A 389 -37.79 4.96 11.27
CA GLY A 389 -38.63 6.12 11.02
C GLY A 389 -37.88 7.46 11.08
N SER A 390 -36.62 7.47 11.57
CA SER A 390 -35.79 8.68 11.62
C SER A 390 -34.82 8.84 10.44
N GLY A 391 -34.52 7.77 9.71
CA GLY A 391 -33.55 7.74 8.61
C GLY A 391 -32.78 6.41 8.55
N TRP A 392 -31.90 6.27 7.55
CA TRP A 392 -31.03 5.10 7.42
C TRP A 392 -29.72 5.28 8.22
N ASP A 393 -29.36 4.28 9.03
CA ASP A 393 -28.09 4.19 9.78
C ASP A 393 -27.61 2.73 9.84
N SER A 394 -26.36 2.53 10.23
CA SER A 394 -25.60 1.30 10.51
C SER A 394 -26.19 0.28 11.49
N CYS A 395 -27.50 0.35 11.80
CA CYS A 395 -28.18 -0.49 12.80
C CYS A 395 -27.60 -0.35 14.23
N SER A 396 -27.28 0.88 14.64
CA SER A 396 -26.44 1.14 15.82
C SER A 396 -27.13 0.93 17.19
N THR A 397 -28.40 1.33 17.35
CA THR A 397 -28.99 1.51 18.70
C THR A 397 -30.51 1.30 18.84
N SER A 398 -31.29 1.29 17.75
CA SER A 398 -32.75 1.44 17.85
C SER A 398 -33.49 0.19 18.38
N ALA A 399 -34.56 0.43 19.14
CA ALA A 399 -35.52 -0.56 19.63
C ALA A 399 -36.76 -0.72 18.71
N THR A 400 -36.80 0.03 17.61
CA THR A 400 -37.78 -0.10 16.53
C THR A 400 -37.05 -0.27 15.20
N ILE A 401 -37.53 -1.15 14.35
CA ILE A 401 -36.99 -1.35 13.00
C ILE A 401 -38.17 -1.39 12.05
N GLU A 402 -38.36 -0.34 11.25
CA GLU A 402 -39.39 -0.27 10.22
C GLU A 402 -38.93 -0.96 8.94
N GLN A 403 -37.65 -0.77 8.57
CA GLN A 403 -37.05 -1.36 7.36
C GLN A 403 -35.59 -1.72 7.61
N VAL A 404 -35.08 -2.71 6.87
CA VAL A 404 -33.65 -2.99 6.72
C VAL A 404 -33.28 -3.03 5.25
N ARG A 405 -32.05 -2.63 4.90
CA ARG A 405 -31.54 -2.75 3.54
C ARG A 405 -30.06 -3.12 3.50
N ALA A 406 -29.62 -3.61 2.35
CA ALA A 406 -28.21 -3.88 2.09
C ALA A 406 -27.86 -3.57 0.63
N ASN A 407 -26.65 -3.05 0.43
CA ASN A 407 -26.06 -2.87 -0.89
C ASN A 407 -25.21 -4.11 -1.19
N CYS A 408 -25.72 -5.01 -2.03
CA CYS A 408 -24.99 -6.19 -2.47
C CYS A 408 -24.63 -6.05 -3.96
N THR A 409 -23.33 -6.06 -4.25
CA THR A 409 -22.78 -6.02 -5.61
C THR A 409 -22.15 -7.36 -5.97
N SER A 410 -22.26 -7.74 -7.24
CA SER A 410 -21.53 -8.89 -7.79
C SER A 410 -20.19 -8.40 -8.33
N ASN A 411 -19.10 -9.03 -7.89
CA ASN A 411 -17.78 -8.90 -8.50
C ASN A 411 -17.57 -9.88 -9.64
N SER A 412 -18.48 -10.83 -9.82
CA SER A 412 -18.43 -11.81 -10.89
C SER A 412 -19.18 -11.35 -12.14
N LEU A 413 -19.07 -12.12 -13.23
CA LEU A 413 -19.88 -11.93 -14.44
C LEU A 413 -21.37 -12.29 -14.23
N GLY A 414 -21.74 -12.81 -13.06
CA GLY A 414 -23.11 -13.08 -12.64
C GLY A 414 -23.79 -11.87 -11.99
N ALA A 415 -25.08 -12.00 -11.69
CA ALA A 415 -25.85 -11.01 -10.93
C ALA A 415 -26.23 -11.54 -9.54
N ILE A 416 -26.52 -10.63 -8.61
CA ILE A 416 -27.14 -10.99 -7.33
C ILE A 416 -28.59 -11.37 -7.59
N ASP A 417 -28.94 -12.63 -7.31
CA ASP A 417 -30.26 -13.21 -7.54
C ASP A 417 -31.23 -12.91 -6.39
N SER A 418 -30.71 -12.84 -5.16
CA SER A 418 -31.51 -12.56 -3.95
C SER A 418 -30.68 -12.11 -2.77
N ALA A 419 -31.32 -11.40 -1.83
CA ALA A 419 -30.83 -11.18 -0.48
C ALA A 419 -31.85 -11.72 0.54
N THR A 420 -31.38 -12.36 1.61
CA THR A 420 -32.22 -12.79 2.73
C THR A 420 -31.74 -12.12 4.01
N PHE A 421 -32.62 -11.37 4.66
CA PHE A 421 -32.35 -10.74 5.95
C PHE A 421 -32.78 -11.67 7.08
N THR A 422 -31.97 -11.79 8.13
CA THR A 422 -32.33 -12.45 9.39
C THR A 422 -31.96 -11.57 10.57
N LEU A 423 -32.96 -11.17 11.34
CA LEU A 423 -32.80 -10.52 12.63
C LEU A 423 -33.01 -11.56 13.74
N SER A 424 -32.11 -11.62 14.70
CA SER A 424 -32.16 -12.60 15.80
C SER A 424 -31.75 -11.99 17.14
N ASN A 425 -32.07 -12.69 18.22
CA ASN A 425 -31.47 -12.49 19.53
C ASN A 425 -30.70 -13.76 19.96
N GLN A 426 -30.03 -13.74 21.11
CA GLN A 426 -29.26 -14.87 21.65
C GLN A 426 -29.99 -16.24 21.69
N THR A 427 -31.32 -16.27 21.62
CA THR A 427 -32.11 -17.51 21.76
C THR A 427 -32.82 -17.95 20.49
N HIS A 428 -33.31 -17.03 19.66
CA HIS A 428 -34.14 -17.32 18.48
C HIS A 428 -34.04 -16.22 17.41
N ALA A 429 -34.30 -16.59 16.15
CA ALA A 429 -34.60 -15.61 15.10
C ALA A 429 -35.91 -14.87 15.42
N ILE A 430 -35.87 -13.54 15.35
CA ILE A 430 -37.03 -12.65 15.51
C ILE A 430 -37.76 -12.54 14.17
N PHE A 431 -37.01 -12.41 13.08
CA PHE A 431 -37.52 -12.34 11.72
C PHE A 431 -36.49 -12.94 10.73
N THR A 432 -36.99 -13.59 9.67
CA THR A 432 -36.23 -13.96 8.47
C THR A 432 -37.10 -13.77 7.24
N GLY A 433 -36.57 -13.11 6.19
CA GLY A 433 -37.31 -12.94 4.94
C GLY A 433 -36.51 -12.35 3.77
N PRO A 434 -37.06 -12.42 2.55
CA PRO A 434 -36.37 -12.06 1.32
C PRO A 434 -36.46 -10.57 1.01
N GLY A 435 -35.32 -9.92 0.84
CA GLY A 435 -35.26 -8.54 0.36
C GLY A 435 -35.84 -8.39 -1.04
N ILE A 436 -36.34 -7.19 -1.33
CA ILE A 436 -36.80 -6.74 -2.63
C ILE A 436 -35.78 -5.71 -3.14
N LEU A 437 -35.26 -5.90 -4.34
CA LEU A 437 -34.33 -4.95 -4.96
C LEU A 437 -35.07 -3.68 -5.40
N ASP A 438 -34.73 -2.54 -4.79
CA ASP A 438 -35.17 -1.20 -5.17
C ASP A 438 -33.98 -0.24 -5.20
N SER A 439 -33.84 0.53 -6.28
CA SER A 439 -32.88 1.64 -6.39
C SER A 439 -31.43 1.29 -6.02
N GLY A 440 -31.01 0.04 -6.29
CA GLY A 440 -29.67 -0.48 -6.01
C GLY A 440 -29.50 -1.16 -4.64
N TYR A 441 -30.52 -1.17 -3.79
CA TYR A 441 -30.51 -1.78 -2.47
C TYR A 441 -31.51 -2.93 -2.38
N TRP A 442 -31.11 -4.05 -1.79
CA TRP A 442 -32.06 -5.06 -1.34
C TRP A 442 -32.69 -4.57 -0.05
N THR A 443 -34.01 -4.38 -0.03
CA THR A 443 -34.75 -3.80 1.10
C THR A 443 -35.81 -4.76 1.60
N GLN A 444 -35.97 -4.88 2.91
CA GLN A 444 -36.98 -5.70 3.56
C GLN A 444 -37.76 -4.85 4.57
N ASP A 445 -39.06 -4.72 4.34
CA ASP A 445 -39.99 -4.05 5.25
C ASP A 445 -40.28 -4.95 6.46
N ASN A 446 -40.26 -4.36 7.65
CA ASN A 446 -40.50 -5.02 8.93
C ASN A 446 -41.58 -4.24 9.71
N ASP A 447 -42.84 -4.27 9.24
CA ASP A 447 -44.03 -3.60 9.82
C ASP A 447 -43.91 -3.26 11.33
N ASP A 448 -43.48 -2.03 11.63
CA ASP A 448 -43.18 -1.45 12.95
C ASP A 448 -42.66 -2.46 14.00
N LEU A 449 -41.58 -3.20 13.70
CA LEU A 449 -41.07 -4.23 14.61
C LEU A 449 -40.49 -3.61 15.89
N SER A 450 -41.29 -3.64 16.96
CA SER A 450 -40.90 -3.19 18.30
C SER A 450 -40.18 -4.31 19.09
N ILE A 451 -38.99 -3.98 19.59
CA ILE A 451 -38.09 -4.90 20.29
C ILE A 451 -37.95 -4.45 21.75
N PRO A 452 -37.94 -5.36 22.74
CA PRO A 452 -37.73 -4.98 24.14
C PRO A 452 -36.37 -4.32 24.39
N GLU A 453 -36.37 -3.23 25.17
CA GLU A 453 -35.14 -2.55 25.62
C GLU A 453 -34.15 -3.53 26.28
N GLY A 454 -32.86 -3.36 25.99
CA GLY A 454 -31.80 -4.22 26.52
C GLY A 454 -31.72 -5.60 25.86
N THR A 455 -32.46 -5.85 24.78
CA THR A 455 -32.29 -7.06 23.96
C THR A 455 -31.01 -6.93 23.13
N GLU A 456 -30.09 -7.88 23.29
CA GLU A 456 -28.99 -8.09 22.34
C GLU A 456 -29.54 -8.66 21.03
N LEU A 457 -29.19 -8.01 19.93
CA LEU A 457 -29.64 -8.29 18.57
C LEU A 457 -28.46 -8.62 17.66
N SER A 458 -28.75 -9.45 16.67
CA SER A 458 -27.88 -9.72 15.53
C SER A 458 -28.72 -9.64 14.25
N LEU A 459 -28.44 -8.65 13.40
CA LEU A 459 -28.93 -8.59 12.04
C LEU A 459 -27.88 -9.20 11.12
N SER A 460 -28.34 -10.03 10.19
CA SER A 460 -27.52 -10.58 9.12
C SER A 460 -28.24 -10.43 7.79
N VAL A 461 -27.47 -10.24 6.73
CA VAL A 461 -27.94 -10.32 5.35
C VAL A 461 -27.09 -11.33 4.59
N THR A 462 -27.75 -12.33 4.01
CA THR A 462 -27.14 -13.31 3.13
C THR A 462 -27.51 -12.96 1.69
N CYS A 463 -26.55 -12.49 0.91
CA CYS A 463 -26.72 -12.23 -0.51
C CYS A 463 -26.27 -13.45 -1.32
N THR A 464 -27.03 -13.79 -2.37
CA THR A 464 -26.84 -14.99 -3.20
C THR A 464 -26.74 -14.61 -4.66
N GLU A 465 -25.71 -15.12 -5.33
CA GLU A 465 -25.44 -14.92 -6.75
C GLU A 465 -26.04 -16.05 -7.61
N SER A 466 -26.23 -15.78 -8.91
CA SER A 466 -26.70 -16.74 -9.93
C SER A 466 -25.98 -18.10 -9.98
N HIS A 467 -24.71 -18.20 -9.55
CA HIS A 467 -24.00 -19.49 -9.44
C HIS A 467 -24.28 -20.26 -8.13
N GLY A 468 -25.15 -19.74 -7.26
CA GLY A 468 -25.49 -20.33 -5.95
C GLY A 468 -24.47 -20.04 -4.85
N VAL A 469 -23.47 -19.19 -5.10
CA VAL A 469 -22.57 -18.67 -4.07
C VAL A 469 -23.35 -17.73 -3.15
N GLN A 470 -23.02 -17.77 -1.86
CA GLN A 470 -23.66 -16.96 -0.83
C GLN A 470 -22.60 -16.28 0.04
N GLU A 471 -22.76 -14.99 0.28
CA GLU A 471 -21.94 -14.21 1.21
C GLU A 471 -22.83 -13.63 2.31
N THR A 472 -22.32 -13.47 3.54
CA THR A 472 -23.14 -13.04 4.68
C THR A 472 -22.45 -12.02 5.57
N LEU A 473 -22.97 -10.79 5.58
CA LEU A 473 -22.58 -9.74 6.52
C LEU A 473 -23.48 -9.80 7.77
N SER A 474 -22.94 -9.53 8.95
CA SER A 474 -23.67 -9.50 10.22
C SER A 474 -23.24 -8.34 11.11
N SER A 475 -24.19 -7.70 11.80
CA SER A 475 -23.98 -6.62 12.76
C SER A 475 -24.75 -6.91 14.05
N ASN A 476 -24.18 -6.55 15.20
CA ASN A 476 -24.72 -6.84 16.52
C ASN A 476 -24.83 -5.57 17.37
N TRP A 477 -25.95 -5.37 18.05
CA TRP A 477 -26.18 -4.22 18.94
C TRP A 477 -27.15 -4.54 20.08
N THR A 478 -27.41 -3.55 20.94
CA THR A 478 -28.42 -3.66 22.02
C THR A 478 -29.52 -2.61 21.81
N ALA A 479 -30.77 -3.04 21.86
CA ALA A 479 -31.94 -2.18 21.60
C ALA A 479 -32.16 -1.10 22.68
N THR A 480 -32.29 0.17 22.27
CA THR A 480 -32.58 1.34 23.12
C THR A 480 -33.61 2.29 22.48
N VAL A 481 -34.29 3.12 23.28
CA VAL A 481 -35.36 4.03 22.80
C VAL A 481 -34.86 5.47 22.75
N ALA A 482 -35.19 6.18 21.67
CA ALA A 482 -34.82 7.58 21.48
C ALA A 482 -35.61 8.55 22.40
N GLU A 483 -34.92 9.32 23.23
CA GLU A 483 -35.42 10.58 23.80
C GLU A 483 -34.48 11.75 23.45
N GLN A 484 -35.05 12.90 23.08
CA GLN A 484 -34.29 14.12 22.79
C GLN A 484 -33.76 14.82 24.05
N THR A 485 -32.74 15.65 23.84
CA THR A 485 -32.13 16.64 24.78
C THR A 485 -31.12 16.14 25.81
N THR A 486 -29.86 16.10 25.36
CA THR A 486 -28.68 16.64 26.06
C THR A 486 -28.63 16.51 27.59
N THR A 487 -27.87 15.53 28.08
CA THR A 487 -26.83 15.83 29.10
C THR A 487 -25.71 14.81 29.01
N THR A 488 -24.46 15.28 28.99
CA THR A 488 -23.27 14.42 29.04
C THR A 488 -23.20 13.68 30.38
N THR A 489 -23.33 12.36 30.38
CA THR A 489 -22.87 11.53 31.51
C THR A 489 -22.39 10.17 30.99
N THR A 490 -21.09 9.96 31.06
CA THR A 490 -20.38 8.77 30.61
C THR A 490 -20.57 7.60 31.59
N THR A 491 -21.06 6.44 31.13
CA THR A 491 -20.87 5.14 31.82
C THR A 491 -20.81 3.95 30.84
N ILE A 492 -19.61 3.68 30.34
CA ILE A 492 -18.94 2.37 30.19
C ILE A 492 -19.82 1.09 30.14
N PRO A 493 -19.76 0.32 29.02
CA PRO A 493 -19.73 -1.14 29.05
C PRO A 493 -18.29 -1.68 29.14
N SER A 494 -18.12 -2.83 29.79
CA SER A 494 -16.81 -3.39 30.16
C SER A 494 -16.19 -4.26 29.05
N SER A 495 -15.48 -3.60 28.12
CA SER A 495 -14.36 -4.17 27.35
C SER A 495 -13.10 -3.43 27.80
N THR A 496 -11.98 -4.13 28.03
CA THR A 496 -10.70 -3.46 28.33
C THR A 496 -10.01 -3.12 27.02
N GLU A 497 -10.35 -1.98 26.44
CA GLU A 497 -9.71 -1.46 25.23
C GLU A 497 -8.17 -1.47 25.37
N PRO A 498 -7.43 -1.88 24.33
CA PRO A 498 -5.98 -2.02 24.39
C PRO A 498 -5.28 -0.66 24.60
N LEU A 499 -4.95 -0.37 25.86
CA LEU A 499 -4.20 0.82 26.23
C LEU A 499 -2.73 0.72 25.77
N CYS A 500 -2.20 1.76 25.14
CA CYS A 500 -0.77 1.87 24.79
C CYS A 500 -0.09 3.10 25.42
N HIS A 501 1.25 3.11 25.48
CA HIS A 501 2.03 4.17 26.13
C HIS A 501 3.34 4.60 25.43
N SER A 502 3.68 4.00 24.29
CA SER A 502 4.90 4.31 23.52
C SER A 502 4.75 3.85 22.08
N CYS A 503 5.48 4.45 21.14
CA CYS A 503 5.44 4.17 19.70
C CYS A 503 5.26 2.67 19.38
N SER A 504 6.26 1.86 19.74
CA SER A 504 6.28 0.40 19.51
C SER A 504 5.18 -0.39 20.25
N ASP A 505 4.68 0.12 21.37
CA ASP A 505 3.62 -0.50 22.16
C ASP A 505 2.23 -0.20 21.56
N CYS A 506 2.08 0.96 20.91
CA CYS A 506 0.90 1.27 20.11
C CYS A 506 0.93 0.47 18.80
N SER A 507 2.04 0.49 18.04
CA SER A 507 2.17 -0.29 16.80
C SER A 507 1.90 -1.78 17.03
N ALA A 508 2.50 -2.38 18.06
CA ALA A 508 2.25 -3.80 18.38
C ALA A 508 0.78 -4.12 18.74
N LYS A 509 -0.01 -3.14 19.19
CA LYS A 509 -1.45 -3.30 19.49
C LYS A 509 -2.33 -2.99 18.27
N LEU A 510 -1.83 -2.20 17.32
CA LEU A 510 -2.46 -1.90 16.03
C LEU A 510 -2.25 -3.00 14.97
N ASN A 511 -1.70 -4.16 15.36
CA ASN A 511 -1.52 -5.35 14.52
C ASN A 511 -2.70 -6.35 14.62
N GLY A 512 -3.84 -5.96 15.20
CA GLY A 512 -5.01 -6.80 15.37
C GLY A 512 -6.28 -6.12 14.85
N SER A 513 -7.12 -6.87 14.13
CA SER A 513 -8.38 -6.40 13.53
C SER A 513 -9.45 -6.04 14.58
N HIS A 514 -10.23 -4.99 14.31
CA HIS A 514 -11.39 -4.56 15.10
C HIS A 514 -11.07 -4.16 16.56
N LEU A 515 -10.07 -3.29 16.75
CA LEU A 515 -9.62 -2.83 18.07
C LEU A 515 -9.52 -1.30 18.14
N VAL A 516 -9.84 -0.71 19.30
CA VAL A 516 -9.57 0.70 19.62
C VAL A 516 -8.33 0.79 20.52
N VAL A 517 -7.17 1.03 19.92
CA VAL A 517 -5.91 1.23 20.64
C VAL A 517 -5.87 2.64 21.20
N THR A 518 -5.77 2.74 22.52
CA THR A 518 -5.92 4.02 23.24
C THR A 518 -4.57 4.47 23.81
N LEU A 519 -4.01 5.60 23.34
CA LEU A 519 -2.79 6.16 23.93
C LEU A 519 -3.08 6.73 25.32
N THR A 520 -2.19 6.49 26.28
CA THR A 520 -2.36 6.87 27.70
C THR A 520 -1.26 7.76 28.27
N ALA A 521 -0.26 8.11 27.44
CA ALA A 521 0.85 8.95 27.84
C ALA A 521 1.45 9.68 26.63
N ASP A 522 2.01 10.85 26.87
CA ASP A 522 2.76 11.60 25.87
C ASP A 522 4.07 10.89 25.50
N ILE A 523 4.29 10.71 24.21
CA ILE A 523 5.53 10.26 23.57
C ILE A 523 6.35 11.50 23.19
N ARG A 524 7.66 11.50 23.44
CA ARG A 524 8.52 12.68 23.25
C ARG A 524 9.89 12.33 22.67
N ASN A 525 10.41 13.24 21.83
CA ASN A 525 11.72 13.17 21.18
C ASN A 525 12.00 11.81 20.49
N HIS A 526 11.01 11.26 19.77
CA HIS A 526 11.16 10.00 19.04
C HIS A 526 11.92 10.20 17.72
N SER A 527 12.83 9.28 17.36
CA SER A 527 13.63 9.37 16.14
C SER A 527 13.20 8.33 15.10
N GLY A 528 12.94 8.79 13.87
CA GLY A 528 12.33 7.98 12.82
C GLY A 528 10.82 7.87 13.01
N SER A 529 10.16 6.96 12.29
CA SER A 529 8.70 6.77 12.42
C SER A 529 8.30 6.27 13.81
N CYS A 530 7.17 6.74 14.33
CA CYS A 530 6.68 6.39 15.66
C CYS A 530 5.60 5.29 15.64
N ILE A 531 4.33 5.64 15.38
CA ILE A 531 3.25 4.65 15.39
C ILE A 531 3.00 4.15 13.97
N GLU A 532 2.95 2.84 13.81
CA GLU A 532 2.73 2.16 12.53
C GLU A 532 1.58 1.15 12.72
N PHE A 533 0.59 1.24 11.85
CA PHE A 533 -0.49 0.25 11.78
C PHE A 533 0.02 -1.02 11.10
N GLY A 534 -0.52 -2.18 11.49
CA GLY A 534 -0.21 -3.47 10.86
C GLY A 534 -1.44 -4.34 10.58
N ALA A 535 -2.64 -3.75 10.61
CA ALA A 535 -3.90 -4.40 10.26
C ALA A 535 -4.91 -3.38 9.70
N ASN A 536 -5.95 -3.89 9.04
CA ASN A 536 -7.12 -3.13 8.61
C ASN A 536 -8.18 -3.09 9.73
N ASP A 537 -9.15 -2.18 9.59
CA ASP A 537 -10.29 -2.03 10.51
C ASP A 537 -9.86 -1.78 11.97
N VAL A 538 -8.83 -0.95 12.18
CA VAL A 538 -8.28 -0.60 13.51
C VAL A 538 -8.39 0.90 13.78
N GLU A 539 -8.60 1.27 15.05
CA GLU A 539 -8.61 2.65 15.51
C GLU A 539 -7.45 2.95 16.45
N LEU A 540 -6.80 4.10 16.26
CA LEU A 540 -5.93 4.76 17.22
C LEU A 540 -6.64 5.99 17.80
N ASP A 541 -7.01 5.95 19.09
CA ASP A 541 -7.44 7.12 19.85
C ASP A 541 -6.30 7.61 20.73
N CYS A 542 -5.69 8.74 20.35
CA CYS A 542 -4.60 9.29 21.13
C CYS A 542 -5.05 10.06 22.40
N GLN A 543 -6.35 10.29 22.62
CA GLN A 543 -6.90 11.06 23.74
C GLN A 543 -6.29 12.47 23.94
N ASN A 544 -5.78 13.11 22.88
CA ASN A 544 -5.03 14.37 22.90
C ASN A 544 -3.65 14.28 23.57
N HIS A 545 -3.06 13.08 23.68
CA HIS A 545 -1.65 12.93 24.04
C HIS A 545 -0.74 13.38 22.90
N LEU A 546 0.43 13.88 23.30
CA LEU A 546 1.48 14.31 22.39
C LEU A 546 2.26 13.11 21.83
N ILE A 547 2.56 13.15 20.54
CA ILE A 547 3.52 12.31 19.84
C ILE A 547 4.55 13.27 19.23
N ASP A 548 5.70 13.38 19.87
CA ASP A 548 6.73 14.37 19.53
C ASP A 548 8.03 13.70 19.03
N GLY A 549 8.51 14.11 17.87
CA GLY A 549 9.64 13.54 17.13
C GLY A 549 10.89 14.43 17.07
N THR A 550 11.91 14.00 16.32
CA THR A 550 13.20 14.71 16.15
C THR A 550 13.48 15.25 14.74
N GLY A 551 12.49 15.26 13.86
CA GLY A 551 12.53 15.87 12.51
C GLY A 551 12.80 14.91 11.35
N SER A 552 12.37 13.65 11.44
CA SER A 552 12.58 12.61 10.40
C SER A 552 11.61 11.45 10.55
N GLY A 553 11.11 10.89 9.44
CA GLY A 553 10.12 9.80 9.45
C GLY A 553 8.73 10.26 9.90
N HIS A 554 7.81 9.32 10.07
CA HIS A 554 6.37 9.62 10.16
C HIS A 554 5.80 9.44 11.59
N GLY A 555 5.00 10.39 12.07
CA GLY A 555 4.46 10.36 13.43
C GLY A 555 3.45 9.23 13.65
N VAL A 556 2.48 9.12 12.75
CA VAL A 556 1.57 7.97 12.60
C VAL A 556 1.53 7.56 11.13
N GLN A 557 1.74 6.28 10.82
CA GLN A 557 1.78 5.77 9.45
C GLN A 557 0.90 4.54 9.19
N THR A 558 0.43 4.43 7.95
CA THR A 558 -0.27 3.28 7.37
C THR A 558 0.32 3.01 5.97
N PHE A 559 0.49 1.74 5.60
CA PHE A 559 1.02 1.35 4.29
C PHE A 559 0.31 0.08 3.77
N ASP A 560 -0.39 0.16 2.64
CA ASP A 560 -1.21 -0.94 2.08
C ASP A 560 -2.26 -1.46 3.10
N LEU A 561 -2.87 -0.55 3.89
CA LEU A 561 -3.81 -0.86 4.98
C LEU A 561 -5.06 0.03 4.98
N ASP A 562 -6.22 -0.58 4.73
CA ASP A 562 -7.51 0.09 4.54
C ASP A 562 -8.36 0.19 5.83
N SER A 563 -9.40 1.04 5.78
CA SER A 563 -10.48 1.14 6.78
C SER A 563 -10.02 1.50 8.20
N ASN A 564 -8.89 2.19 8.33
CA ASN A 564 -8.30 2.55 9.62
C ASN A 564 -8.77 3.92 10.12
N THR A 565 -8.78 4.13 11.44
CA THR A 565 -9.13 5.42 12.05
C THR A 565 -7.99 5.96 12.92
N ILE A 566 -7.59 7.21 12.69
CA ILE A 566 -6.62 7.93 13.52
C ILE A 566 -7.32 9.17 14.07
N ARG A 567 -7.46 9.25 15.40
CA ARG A 567 -8.16 10.38 16.03
C ARG A 567 -7.54 10.90 17.32
N ASN A 568 -7.78 12.19 17.57
CA ASN A 568 -7.34 12.93 18.76
C ASN A 568 -5.81 12.94 18.99
N CYS A 569 -4.97 12.79 17.96
CA CYS A 569 -3.51 12.74 18.09
C CYS A 569 -2.87 14.11 17.92
N ILE A 570 -2.09 14.59 18.91
CA ILE A 570 -1.24 15.78 18.75
C ILE A 570 0.12 15.31 18.28
N ILE A 571 0.56 15.69 17.07
CA ILE A 571 1.75 15.12 16.43
C ILE A 571 2.69 16.22 15.96
N THR A 572 3.93 16.23 16.45
CA THR A 572 4.91 17.32 16.20
C THR A 572 6.30 16.77 15.92
N GLY A 573 7.12 17.52 15.17
CA GLY A 573 8.54 17.17 15.00
C GLY A 573 8.81 15.93 14.15
N PHE A 574 7.96 15.60 13.19
CA PHE A 574 8.19 14.54 12.20
C PHE A 574 8.43 15.12 10.80
N GLU A 575 8.79 14.26 9.85
CA GLU A 575 8.73 14.58 8.43
C GLU A 575 7.26 14.70 8.03
N ASP A 576 6.47 13.64 8.24
CA ASP A 576 5.01 13.71 8.14
C ASP A 576 4.38 13.48 9.51
N GLY A 577 3.44 14.34 9.93
CA GLY A 577 2.66 14.10 11.13
C GLY A 577 1.83 12.82 11.00
N ILE A 578 1.03 12.73 9.93
CA ILE A 578 0.29 11.52 9.55
C ILE A 578 0.61 11.17 8.08
N TYR A 579 0.97 9.91 7.82
CA TYR A 579 1.32 9.40 6.49
C TYR A 579 0.45 8.19 6.09
N LEU A 580 -0.27 8.32 4.98
CA LEU A 580 -1.06 7.26 4.34
C LEU A 580 -0.45 6.94 2.98
N ALA A 581 -0.01 5.69 2.78
CA ALA A 581 0.47 5.19 1.49
C ALA A 581 -0.33 3.95 1.08
N TYR A 582 -0.90 3.95 -0.12
CA TYR A 582 -1.76 2.86 -0.62
C TYR A 582 -2.89 2.47 0.36
N SER A 583 -3.35 3.42 1.17
CA SER A 583 -4.26 3.18 2.31
C SER A 583 -5.56 3.96 2.07
N SER A 584 -6.66 3.24 1.91
CA SER A 584 -7.95 3.76 1.46
C SER A 584 -9.05 3.59 2.51
N ASN A 585 -10.22 4.20 2.29
CA ASN A 585 -11.40 4.11 3.17
C ASN A 585 -11.17 4.50 4.64
N SER A 586 -10.06 5.19 4.95
CA SER A 586 -9.61 5.49 6.31
C SER A 586 -10.07 6.87 6.79
N THR A 587 -10.18 7.06 8.11
CA THR A 587 -10.68 8.29 8.75
C THR A 587 -9.61 8.96 9.60
N LEU A 588 -9.30 10.23 9.29
CA LEU A 588 -8.40 11.09 10.05
C LEU A 588 -9.23 12.20 10.72
N ALA A 589 -9.50 12.09 12.02
CA ALA A 589 -10.44 12.97 12.72
C ALA A 589 -9.89 13.64 13.98
N ASN A 590 -10.05 14.97 14.11
CA ASN A 590 -9.69 15.74 15.31
C ASN A 590 -8.19 15.64 15.73
N ASN A 591 -7.27 15.43 14.78
CA ASN A 591 -5.84 15.39 15.07
C ASN A 591 -5.22 16.79 15.00
N THR A 592 -4.06 16.98 15.63
CA THR A 592 -3.25 18.20 15.55
C THR A 592 -1.84 17.87 15.04
N PRO A 593 -1.67 17.52 13.75
CA PRO A 593 -0.36 17.28 13.15
C PRO A 593 0.28 18.60 12.70
N GLY A 594 0.77 19.38 13.67
CA GLY A 594 1.41 20.67 13.44
C GLY A 594 2.91 20.66 13.75
N SER A 595 3.66 21.65 13.24
CA SER A 595 5.12 21.74 13.44
C SER A 595 5.92 20.50 12.98
N ASN A 596 5.51 19.88 11.87
CA ASN A 596 6.22 18.82 11.14
C ASN A 596 6.84 19.41 9.84
N ILE A 597 7.33 18.58 8.92
CA ILE A 597 7.63 19.03 7.54
C ILE A 597 6.32 19.11 6.74
N HIS A 598 5.51 18.05 6.76
CA HIS A 598 4.13 18.02 6.30
C HIS A 598 3.20 17.60 7.46
N GLY A 599 2.00 18.17 7.55
CA GLY A 599 1.03 17.79 8.56
C GLY A 599 0.42 16.41 8.27
N ILE A 600 -0.34 16.31 7.18
CA ILE A 600 -0.93 15.06 6.69
C ILE A 600 -0.50 14.85 5.23
N GLN A 601 0.00 13.65 4.90
CA GLN A 601 0.35 13.30 3.53
C GLN A 601 -0.32 11.98 3.11
N LEU A 602 -0.96 11.99 1.93
CA LEU A 602 -1.61 10.86 1.29
C LEU A 602 -0.91 10.58 -0.07
N TRP A 603 -0.52 9.33 -0.29
CA TRP A 603 0.06 8.84 -1.53
C TRP A 603 -0.69 7.60 -2.01
N TYR A 604 -1.20 7.63 -3.25
CA TYR A 604 -2.05 6.56 -3.83
C TYR A 604 -3.17 6.07 -2.88
N SER A 605 -3.75 7.01 -2.11
CA SER A 605 -4.65 6.71 -1.00
C SER A 605 -6.03 7.29 -1.31
N HIS A 606 -7.05 6.43 -1.42
CA HIS A 606 -8.34 6.80 -2.00
C HIS A 606 -9.49 6.77 -0.99
N ASP A 607 -10.56 7.51 -1.26
CA ASP A 607 -11.83 7.40 -0.52
C ASP A 607 -11.72 7.66 1.00
N ASN A 608 -10.68 8.37 1.45
CA ASN A 608 -10.43 8.68 2.86
C ASN A 608 -11.22 9.93 3.33
N TYR A 609 -11.57 9.96 4.61
CA TYR A 609 -12.25 11.08 5.26
C TYR A 609 -11.33 11.83 6.23
N ILE A 610 -11.00 13.08 5.92
CA ILE A 610 -10.02 13.90 6.66
C ILE A 610 -10.77 15.11 7.24
N ALA A 611 -11.14 15.07 8.52
CA ALA A 611 -12.03 16.07 9.09
C ALA A 611 -11.63 16.63 10.46
N ASN A 612 -11.87 17.93 10.66
CA ASN A 612 -11.64 18.65 11.92
C ASN A 612 -10.18 18.59 12.44
N ASN A 613 -9.19 18.38 11.56
CA ASN A 613 -7.78 18.34 11.96
C ASN A 613 -7.16 19.75 11.97
N THR A 614 -6.19 19.99 12.84
CA THR A 614 -5.43 21.25 12.95
C THR A 614 -3.97 21.00 12.54
N ALA A 615 -3.67 21.16 11.25
CA ALA A 615 -2.35 20.93 10.68
C ALA A 615 -1.65 22.28 10.39
N GLU A 616 -1.31 22.99 11.46
CA GLU A 616 -0.72 24.33 11.42
C GLU A 616 0.81 24.34 11.62
N SER A 617 1.46 25.42 11.15
CA SER A 617 2.89 25.67 11.38
C SER A 617 3.85 24.58 10.88
N ASN A 618 3.45 23.75 9.92
CA ASN A 618 4.34 22.79 9.27
C ASN A 618 5.28 23.50 8.29
N THR A 619 6.46 22.92 8.05
CA THR A 619 7.53 23.54 7.27
C THR A 619 7.19 23.70 5.79
N LEU A 620 6.40 22.78 5.24
CA LEU A 620 5.94 22.76 3.86
C LEU A 620 4.41 22.75 3.80
N TYR A 621 3.77 21.60 4.02
CA TYR A 621 2.34 21.42 3.70
C TYR A 621 1.47 21.15 4.92
N GLY A 622 0.26 21.70 4.95
CA GLY A 622 -0.76 21.32 5.93
C GLY A 622 -1.33 19.92 5.62
N ILE A 623 -1.93 19.78 4.44
CA ILE A 623 -2.36 18.51 3.85
C ILE A 623 -1.81 18.41 2.41
N SER A 624 -1.25 17.26 2.04
CA SER A 624 -0.81 16.97 0.67
C SER A 624 -1.37 15.65 0.17
N LEU A 625 -2.00 15.66 -1.00
CA LEU A 625 -2.52 14.49 -1.71
C LEU A 625 -1.76 14.32 -3.03
N SER A 626 -1.19 13.14 -3.24
CA SER A 626 -0.49 12.75 -4.47
C SER A 626 -1.13 11.48 -5.04
N TYR A 627 -1.61 11.53 -6.29
CA TYR A 627 -2.33 10.43 -6.95
C TYR A 627 -3.50 9.87 -6.12
N SER A 628 -4.11 10.71 -5.29
CA SER A 628 -5.05 10.33 -4.23
C SER A 628 -6.44 10.88 -4.59
N HIS A 629 -7.41 9.99 -4.75
CA HIS A 629 -8.70 10.30 -5.39
C HIS A 629 -9.89 10.08 -4.47
N ARG A 630 -10.99 10.80 -4.72
CA ARG A 630 -12.28 10.64 -4.01
C ARG A 630 -12.23 10.86 -2.49
N ASN A 631 -11.15 11.45 -1.98
CA ASN A 631 -11.03 11.79 -0.56
C ASN A 631 -11.92 13.00 -0.22
N ALA A 632 -12.40 13.07 1.02
CA ALA A 632 -13.24 14.14 1.53
C ALA A 632 -12.55 14.88 2.69
N MET A 633 -12.20 16.15 2.47
CA MET A 633 -11.53 17.04 3.41
C MET A 633 -12.51 18.09 3.97
N ALA A 634 -12.88 17.97 5.24
CA ALA A 634 -13.91 18.81 5.86
C ALA A 634 -13.44 19.54 7.13
N SER A 635 -13.65 20.86 7.21
CA SER A 635 -13.48 21.63 8.46
C SER A 635 -12.08 21.56 9.09
N ASN A 636 -11.03 21.35 8.28
CA ASN A 636 -9.65 21.34 8.78
C ASN A 636 -9.09 22.77 8.91
N ASP A 637 -8.22 22.98 9.91
CA ASP A 637 -7.53 24.22 10.18
C ASP A 637 -6.04 24.09 9.80
N LEU A 638 -5.64 24.77 8.73
CA LEU A 638 -4.39 24.54 7.99
C LEU A 638 -3.58 25.84 7.85
N ASN A 639 -3.63 26.67 8.89
CA ASN A 639 -3.04 28.01 8.87
C ASN A 639 -1.52 28.00 9.09
N SER A 640 -0.85 29.08 8.69
CA SER A 640 0.55 29.39 9.02
C SER A 640 1.60 28.35 8.58
N ASN A 641 1.32 27.56 7.55
CA ASN A 641 2.29 26.61 6.99
C ASN A 641 3.34 27.32 6.08
N GLY A 642 4.54 26.75 6.02
CA GLY A 642 5.71 27.29 5.33
C GLY A 642 5.73 27.10 3.79
N TRP A 643 4.68 26.52 3.22
CA TRP A 643 4.43 26.51 1.79
C TRP A 643 2.91 26.52 1.52
N TYR A 644 2.32 25.48 0.90
CA TYR A 644 0.88 25.38 0.62
C TYR A 644 0.10 24.88 1.85
N SER A 645 -1.11 25.36 2.14
CA SER A 645 -1.96 24.67 3.13
C SER A 645 -2.49 23.33 2.62
N ILE A 646 -3.01 23.33 1.38
CA ILE A 646 -3.48 22.13 0.68
C ILE A 646 -2.75 22.02 -0.67
N LEU A 647 -2.13 20.87 -0.89
CA LEU A 647 -1.60 20.46 -2.20
C LEU A 647 -2.40 19.26 -2.73
N LEU A 648 -2.85 19.37 -3.98
CA LEU A 648 -3.50 18.30 -4.75
C LEU A 648 -2.72 18.09 -6.05
N MET A 649 -1.84 17.08 -6.06
CA MET A 649 -1.06 16.70 -7.23
C MET A 649 -1.68 15.46 -7.87
N GLU A 650 -2.10 15.58 -9.13
CA GLU A 650 -2.72 14.50 -9.93
C GLU A 650 -3.85 13.77 -9.17
N SER A 651 -4.62 14.53 -8.39
CA SER A 651 -5.53 14.04 -7.36
C SER A 651 -6.96 14.47 -7.68
N ASN A 652 -7.71 13.57 -8.32
CA ASN A 652 -9.01 13.85 -8.95
C ASN A 652 -10.22 13.49 -8.06
N ASN A 653 -11.35 14.14 -8.33
CA ASN A 653 -12.66 13.85 -7.73
C ASN A 653 -12.72 13.99 -6.19
N ASN A 654 -11.83 14.75 -5.56
CA ASN A 654 -11.85 15.00 -4.12
C ASN A 654 -12.88 16.08 -3.74
N SER A 655 -13.40 16.03 -2.52
CA SER A 655 -14.33 17.02 -1.96
C SER A 655 -13.67 17.81 -0.85
N LEU A 656 -13.66 19.14 -0.94
CA LEU A 656 -12.99 20.06 -0.03
C LEU A 656 -14.00 21.08 0.46
N SER A 657 -14.34 21.03 1.76
CA SER A 657 -15.33 21.93 2.35
C SER A 657 -14.95 22.51 3.70
N LEU A 658 -15.26 23.78 3.94
CA LEU A 658 -15.13 24.45 5.25
C LEU A 658 -13.70 24.51 5.81
N ASN A 659 -12.66 24.28 5.00
CA ASN A 659 -11.28 24.30 5.47
C ASN A 659 -10.74 25.74 5.59
N SER A 660 -9.95 26.02 6.63
CA SER A 660 -9.23 27.28 6.84
C SER A 660 -7.78 27.14 6.42
N MET A 661 -7.29 28.08 5.61
CA MET A 661 -5.98 28.07 4.95
C MET A 661 -5.39 29.48 4.97
N ASP A 662 -5.29 30.06 6.17
CA ASP A 662 -4.90 31.46 6.38
C ASP A 662 -3.42 31.63 6.76
N SER A 663 -2.80 32.74 6.33
CA SER A 663 -1.45 33.18 6.73
C SER A 663 -0.28 32.25 6.40
N ASN A 664 -0.34 31.53 5.29
CA ASN A 664 0.70 30.64 4.79
C ASN A 664 1.70 31.41 3.89
N THR A 665 2.94 30.93 3.79
CA THR A 665 4.01 31.62 3.04
C THR A 665 4.03 31.30 1.54
N HIS A 666 3.04 30.55 1.03
CA HIS A 666 2.77 30.36 -0.39
C HIS A 666 1.25 30.47 -0.64
N GLU A 667 0.61 29.68 -1.51
CA GLU A 667 -0.86 29.68 -1.59
C GLU A 667 -1.56 28.97 -0.44
N GLY A 668 -2.83 29.32 -0.20
CA GLY A 668 -3.70 28.49 0.64
C GLY A 668 -3.94 27.12 0.01
N MET A 669 -4.36 27.08 -1.25
CA MET A 669 -4.62 25.83 -1.98
C MET A 669 -3.98 25.84 -3.37
N PHE A 670 -3.26 24.77 -3.70
CA PHE A 670 -2.67 24.53 -5.01
C PHE A 670 -3.14 23.19 -5.60
N LEU A 671 -3.73 23.24 -6.80
CA LEU A 671 -4.11 22.07 -7.59
C LEU A 671 -3.19 21.98 -8.81
N TYR A 672 -2.49 20.87 -8.97
CA TYR A 672 -1.58 20.60 -10.09
C TYR A 672 -2.03 19.33 -10.82
N ALA A 673 -2.44 19.48 -12.10
CA ALA A 673 -2.99 18.40 -12.92
C ALA A 673 -4.13 17.61 -12.22
N ALA A 674 -4.90 18.30 -11.37
CA ALA A 674 -5.98 17.73 -10.57
C ALA A 674 -7.35 18.25 -11.09
N PHE A 675 -8.30 17.35 -11.29
CA PHE A 675 -9.54 17.57 -12.04
C PHE A 675 -10.79 17.10 -11.27
N ASN A 676 -11.96 17.65 -11.62
CA ASN A 676 -13.27 17.31 -11.04
C ASN A 676 -13.35 17.43 -9.49
N ASN A 677 -12.50 18.22 -8.85
CA ASN A 677 -12.56 18.42 -7.40
C ASN A 677 -13.67 19.44 -7.06
N SER A 678 -14.42 19.14 -5.99
CA SER A 678 -15.45 20.04 -5.42
C SER A 678 -14.82 20.89 -4.32
N ILE A 679 -14.73 22.21 -4.49
CA ILE A 679 -14.09 23.13 -3.53
C ILE A 679 -15.13 24.17 -3.10
N GLN A 680 -15.77 23.97 -1.94
CA GLN A 680 -16.89 24.79 -1.48
C GLN A 680 -16.75 25.31 -0.05
N GLU A 681 -17.14 26.56 0.20
CA GLU A 681 -17.19 27.13 1.57
C GLU A 681 -15.84 27.16 2.31
N ASN A 682 -14.72 27.07 1.59
CA ASN A 682 -13.38 27.14 2.15
C ASN A 682 -12.90 28.59 2.30
N ARG A 683 -11.86 28.80 3.12
CA ARG A 683 -11.29 30.12 3.43
C ARG A 683 -9.78 30.10 3.25
N ALA A 684 -9.24 31.03 2.46
CA ALA A 684 -7.82 31.18 2.20
C ALA A 684 -7.41 32.66 2.17
N CYS A 685 -7.07 33.23 3.32
CA CYS A 685 -6.82 34.66 3.52
C CYS A 685 -5.40 34.96 4.06
N SER A 686 -4.87 36.15 3.73
CA SER A 686 -3.58 36.65 4.23
C SER A 686 -2.37 35.75 3.91
N ASN A 687 -2.49 34.91 2.87
CA ASN A 687 -1.40 34.11 2.31
C ASN A 687 -0.43 35.01 1.53
N GLU A 688 0.86 34.66 1.47
CA GLU A 688 1.88 35.52 0.84
C GLU A 688 1.74 35.63 -0.68
N LEU A 689 1.10 34.65 -1.35
CA LEU A 689 0.86 34.65 -2.79
C LEU A 689 -0.64 34.68 -3.15
N LEU A 690 -1.29 33.51 -3.26
CA LEU A 690 -2.71 33.40 -3.66
C LEU A 690 -3.56 32.68 -2.61
N GLY A 691 -4.88 32.91 -2.63
CA GLY A 691 -5.82 32.07 -1.89
C GLY A 691 -5.94 30.67 -2.53
N PHE A 692 -6.26 30.65 -3.82
CA PHE A 692 -6.43 29.44 -4.63
C PHE A 692 -5.65 29.56 -5.96
N ASN A 693 -4.92 28.52 -6.34
CA ASN A 693 -4.17 28.44 -7.60
C ASN A 693 -4.43 27.07 -8.26
N ILE A 694 -4.96 27.09 -9.48
CA ILE A 694 -5.39 25.89 -10.23
C ILE A 694 -4.59 25.77 -11.53
N GLN A 695 -3.68 24.81 -11.60
CA GLN A 695 -2.90 24.51 -12.80
C GLN A 695 -3.41 23.21 -13.44
N ALA A 696 -4.43 23.38 -14.29
CA ALA A 696 -4.92 22.33 -15.19
C ALA A 696 -4.14 22.38 -16.51
N PHE A 697 -3.33 21.36 -16.79
CA PHE A 697 -2.63 21.22 -18.06
C PHE A 697 -3.52 20.52 -19.09
N SER A 698 -3.78 21.18 -20.22
CA SER A 698 -4.59 20.63 -21.32
C SER A 698 -3.79 19.78 -22.31
N GLU A 699 -2.45 19.86 -22.31
CA GLU A 699 -1.57 19.19 -23.28
C GLU A 699 -1.60 17.64 -23.21
N TYR A 700 -2.22 17.06 -22.17
CA TYR A 700 -2.42 15.62 -22.03
C TYR A 700 -3.73 15.08 -22.67
N LEU A 701 -4.56 15.93 -23.28
CA LEU A 701 -5.86 15.57 -23.86
C LEU A 701 -5.93 15.66 -25.39
N GLU A 702 -4.84 15.37 -26.12
CA GLU A 702 -4.95 15.07 -27.56
C GLU A 702 -5.57 13.68 -27.79
N GLY A 703 -6.90 13.60 -27.74
CA GLY A 703 -7.64 12.41 -28.20
C GLY A 703 -9.03 12.18 -27.62
N ALA A 704 -9.35 12.77 -26.45
CA ALA A 704 -10.66 12.63 -25.84
C ALA A 704 -11.65 13.65 -26.41
N ASP A 705 -12.77 13.19 -26.98
CA ASP A 705 -13.92 14.02 -27.39
C ASP A 705 -14.82 14.35 -26.18
N GLU A 706 -14.21 14.49 -25.00
CA GLU A 706 -14.85 14.81 -23.73
C GLU A 706 -14.44 16.23 -23.29
N THR A 707 -15.44 17.00 -22.84
CA THR A 707 -15.24 18.37 -22.35
C THR A 707 -14.27 18.40 -21.16
N PRO A 708 -13.40 19.42 -21.05
CA PRO A 708 -12.46 19.53 -19.93
C PRO A 708 -13.12 19.34 -18.57
N SER A 709 -12.54 18.45 -17.78
CA SER A 709 -12.95 18.09 -16.42
C SER A 709 -12.60 19.20 -15.41
N GLU A 710 -13.35 20.30 -15.46
CA GLU A 710 -13.12 21.48 -14.61
C GLU A 710 -13.35 21.20 -13.11
N ASN A 711 -12.51 21.79 -12.26
CA ASN A 711 -12.77 21.84 -10.81
C ASN A 711 -13.89 22.86 -10.54
N PHE A 712 -14.81 22.56 -9.62
CA PHE A 712 -16.02 23.34 -9.41
C PHE A 712 -16.26 23.66 -7.93
N GLY A 713 -17.00 24.73 -7.65
CA GLY A 713 -17.13 25.21 -6.27
C GLY A 713 -17.95 26.47 -6.10
N HIS A 714 -18.24 26.82 -4.85
CA HIS A 714 -18.97 28.03 -4.48
C HIS A 714 -18.75 28.46 -3.02
N ASN A 715 -19.09 29.71 -2.70
CA ASN A 715 -19.10 30.28 -1.35
C ASN A 715 -17.73 30.31 -0.63
N ASN A 716 -16.63 30.19 -1.36
CA ASN A 716 -15.28 30.32 -0.82
C ASN A 716 -14.94 31.78 -0.49
N THR A 717 -13.98 31.96 0.40
CA THR A 717 -13.46 33.27 0.84
C THR A 717 -11.97 33.36 0.58
N CYS A 718 -11.50 34.37 -0.16
CA CYS A 718 -10.06 34.59 -0.33
C CYS A 718 -9.68 36.04 -0.69
N ASP A 719 -8.36 36.31 -0.68
CA ASP A 719 -7.79 37.60 -1.07
C ASP A 719 -7.43 37.67 -2.59
N SER A 720 -7.09 36.54 -3.20
CA SER A 720 -6.58 36.45 -4.59
C SER A 720 -6.69 35.02 -5.15
N THR A 721 -6.70 34.87 -6.48
CA THR A 721 -6.91 33.59 -7.18
C THR A 721 -6.15 33.52 -8.50
N TYR A 722 -5.74 32.31 -8.91
CA TYR A 722 -5.34 31.99 -10.28
C TYR A 722 -6.15 30.79 -10.78
N ASN A 723 -6.79 30.91 -11.94
CA ASN A 723 -7.68 29.91 -12.55
C ASN A 723 -8.79 29.35 -11.62
N TRP A 724 -9.23 30.13 -10.63
CA TRP A 724 -10.36 29.78 -9.74
C TRP A 724 -11.50 30.79 -9.86
N ASN A 725 -12.73 30.30 -9.95
CA ASN A 725 -13.96 31.11 -10.02
C ASN A 725 -15.09 30.43 -9.21
N ASP A 726 -15.68 31.15 -8.26
CA ASP A 726 -16.80 30.66 -7.45
C ASP A 726 -18.11 30.66 -8.24
N SER A 727 -18.53 29.49 -8.70
CA SER A 727 -19.56 29.28 -9.73
C SER A 727 -19.21 29.96 -11.07
N SER A 728 -19.87 29.56 -12.15
CA SER A 728 -19.70 30.16 -13.48
C SER A 728 -20.20 31.62 -13.61
N THR A 729 -20.40 32.33 -12.48
CA THR A 729 -20.99 33.68 -12.43
C THR A 729 -20.24 34.68 -11.55
N VAL A 730 -19.19 34.26 -10.83
CA VAL A 730 -18.33 35.16 -10.03
C VAL A 730 -16.88 34.89 -10.38
N THR A 731 -16.15 35.94 -10.75
CA THR A 731 -14.70 35.86 -10.98
C THR A 731 -13.97 35.84 -9.64
N GLY A 732 -13.08 34.87 -9.42
CA GLY A 732 -12.44 34.65 -8.12
C GLY A 732 -13.40 34.14 -7.04
N CYS A 733 -13.05 34.31 -5.77
CA CYS A 733 -13.88 33.87 -4.63
C CYS A 733 -15.17 34.68 -4.44
N ARG A 734 -16.21 34.04 -3.90
CA ARG A 734 -17.51 34.69 -3.62
C ARG A 734 -17.40 35.78 -2.55
N TYR A 735 -16.51 35.60 -1.58
CA TYR A 735 -16.30 36.50 -0.47
C TYR A 735 -14.83 36.97 -0.42
N SER A 736 -14.63 38.26 -0.15
CA SER A 736 -13.31 38.81 0.14
C SER A 736 -12.99 38.73 1.63
N CYS A 737 -11.72 38.58 1.98
CA CYS A 737 -11.27 38.62 3.37
C CYS A 737 -11.53 40.00 4.01
N LEU A 738 -11.92 40.02 5.30
CA LEU A 738 -12.26 41.27 6.00
C LEU A 738 -11.00 41.92 6.59
N GLY A 739 -10.61 43.08 6.05
CA GLY A 739 -9.56 43.93 6.60
C GLY A 739 -8.42 44.24 5.62
N THR A 740 -8.30 43.46 4.55
CA THR A 740 -7.38 43.68 3.44
C THR A 740 -8.03 44.59 2.39
N THR A 741 -7.66 45.87 2.38
CA THR A 741 -7.67 46.61 1.11
C THR A 741 -6.53 46.06 0.26
N SER A 742 -6.77 44.94 -0.42
CA SER A 742 -5.80 44.36 -1.36
C SER A 742 -5.67 45.29 -2.57
N THR A 743 -4.72 46.21 -2.45
CA THR A 743 -4.07 46.86 -3.59
C THR A 743 -2.66 46.30 -3.69
N VAL A 744 -2.56 44.99 -3.92
CA VAL A 744 -1.40 44.34 -4.53
C VAL A 744 -1.74 44.22 -6.02
N PRO A 745 -0.84 44.62 -6.94
CA PRO A 745 -1.25 44.94 -8.29
C PRO A 745 -1.57 43.69 -9.10
N LEU A 746 -2.54 43.82 -10.02
CA LEU A 746 -2.58 43.03 -11.26
C LEU A 746 -1.17 42.97 -11.86
N LEU A 747 -0.80 41.87 -12.52
CA LEU A 747 0.38 41.82 -13.39
C LEU A 747 0.39 43.09 -14.24
N LYS A 748 1.39 43.94 -14.04
CA LYS A 748 1.30 45.38 -14.36
C LYS A 748 1.63 45.61 -15.84
N GLY A 749 0.81 45.04 -16.70
CA GLY A 749 1.00 44.92 -18.14
C GLY A 749 0.07 43.89 -18.78
N ASP A 750 -0.47 42.92 -18.02
CA ASP A 750 -1.54 42.03 -18.50
C ASP A 750 -2.87 42.80 -18.46
N SER A 751 -3.18 43.47 -19.58
CA SER A 751 -4.21 44.50 -19.63
C SER A 751 -5.62 43.97 -19.85
N ASP A 752 -5.77 42.73 -20.29
CA ASP A 752 -7.02 41.98 -20.44
C ASP A 752 -7.12 40.72 -19.56
N GLY A 753 -6.03 40.26 -18.95
CA GLY A 753 -6.02 39.19 -17.95
C GLY A 753 -5.89 37.79 -18.53
N ASP A 754 -5.32 37.65 -19.73
CA ASP A 754 -5.27 36.37 -20.47
C ASP A 754 -4.03 35.51 -20.18
N GLY A 755 -3.06 36.05 -19.44
CA GLY A 755 -1.83 35.36 -19.05
C GLY A 755 -0.72 35.37 -20.11
N THR A 756 -0.88 36.09 -21.21
CA THR A 756 0.17 36.29 -22.23
C THR A 756 0.68 37.74 -22.25
N VAL A 757 1.89 37.96 -22.75
CA VAL A 757 2.45 39.30 -22.98
C VAL A 757 2.53 39.54 -24.48
N SER A 758 1.94 40.63 -24.98
CA SER A 758 2.03 40.99 -26.40
C SER A 758 3.32 41.74 -26.76
N ASP A 759 3.64 41.81 -28.06
CA ASP A 759 4.74 42.62 -28.62
C ASP A 759 4.80 44.06 -28.07
N LEU A 760 3.64 44.67 -27.83
CA LEU A 760 3.53 46.05 -27.34
C LEU A 760 3.81 46.14 -25.83
N GLU A 761 3.33 45.17 -25.06
CA GLU A 761 3.54 45.12 -23.60
C GLU A 761 4.98 44.72 -23.25
N LEU A 762 5.61 43.84 -24.04
CA LEU A 762 7.03 43.52 -23.88
C LEU A 762 7.94 44.73 -24.16
N LEU A 763 7.61 45.56 -25.16
CA LEU A 763 8.35 46.79 -25.45
C LEU A 763 8.27 47.80 -24.29
N ASP A 764 7.09 47.99 -23.70
CA ASP A 764 6.91 48.82 -22.51
C ASP A 764 7.71 48.25 -21.30
N TYR A 765 7.76 46.91 -21.14
CA TYR A 765 8.59 46.26 -20.11
C TYR A 765 10.10 46.51 -20.29
N ILE A 766 10.60 46.49 -21.53
CA ILE A 766 12.02 46.79 -21.84
C ILE A 766 12.34 48.27 -21.56
N ASP A 767 11.43 49.19 -21.87
CA ASP A 767 11.60 50.62 -21.57
C ASP A 767 11.56 50.89 -20.05
N LEU A 768 10.71 50.19 -19.28
CA LEU A 768 10.67 50.30 -17.82
C LEU A 768 11.88 49.65 -17.12
N TRP A 769 12.37 48.52 -17.63
CA TRP A 769 13.60 47.89 -17.13
C TRP A 769 14.83 48.75 -17.42
N THR A 770 14.95 49.34 -18.61
CA THR A 770 16.06 50.27 -18.91
C THR A 770 15.98 51.59 -18.14
N ALA A 771 14.80 51.99 -17.66
CA ALA A 771 14.63 53.06 -16.68
C ALA A 771 14.99 52.66 -15.23
N GLY A 772 15.12 51.36 -14.94
CA GLY A 772 15.39 50.82 -13.61
C GLY A 772 14.16 50.75 -12.70
N GLU A 773 12.95 50.74 -13.29
CA GLU A 773 11.67 50.68 -12.55
C GLU A 773 11.12 49.24 -12.42
N VAL A 774 11.75 48.27 -13.08
CA VAL A 774 11.39 46.83 -13.13
C VAL A 774 12.66 46.00 -12.90
N SER A 775 12.58 44.86 -12.21
CA SER A 775 13.77 44.05 -11.90
C SER A 775 14.17 43.10 -13.05
N ASP A 776 15.41 42.59 -13.00
CA ASP A 776 15.89 41.58 -13.97
C ASP A 776 15.02 40.31 -13.99
N LEU A 777 14.43 39.95 -12.85
CA LEU A 777 13.57 38.76 -12.72
C LEU A 777 12.18 38.99 -13.33
N ASP A 778 11.63 40.20 -13.15
CA ASP A 778 10.33 40.59 -13.72
C ASP A 778 10.41 40.71 -15.26
N LEU A 779 11.55 41.18 -15.79
CA LEU A 779 11.78 41.20 -17.24
C LEU A 779 11.93 39.78 -17.81
N LEU A 780 12.61 38.87 -17.09
CA LEU A 780 12.68 37.46 -17.50
C LEU A 780 11.29 36.82 -17.52
N ALA A 781 10.47 37.04 -16.50
CA ALA A 781 9.08 36.56 -16.48
C ALA A 781 8.22 37.14 -17.62
N ALA A 782 8.43 38.41 -18.02
CA ALA A 782 7.74 38.99 -19.16
C ALA A 782 8.22 38.42 -20.51
N ILE A 783 9.48 37.99 -20.61
CA ILE A 783 10.04 37.33 -21.81
C ILE A 783 9.56 35.87 -21.91
N ASP A 784 9.50 35.14 -20.79
CA ASP A 784 9.06 33.74 -20.75
C ASP A 784 7.56 33.59 -21.07
N ASN A 785 6.75 34.64 -20.84
CA ASN A 785 5.32 34.70 -21.17
C ASN A 785 5.01 35.47 -22.48
N TRP A 786 6.02 35.83 -23.29
CA TRP A 786 5.82 36.52 -24.57
C TRP A 786 5.41 35.56 -25.69
N ALA A 787 4.21 35.75 -26.24
CA ALA A 787 3.69 34.98 -27.36
C ALA A 787 4.07 35.61 -28.73
N PHE A 788 4.41 34.78 -29.72
CA PHE A 788 4.97 35.16 -31.03
C PHE A 788 3.96 35.05 -32.19
#